data_AF-A0A950I0S4-F1
#
_entry.id   AF-A0A950I0S4-F1
#
_cell.length_a   1.000
_cell.length_b   1.000
_cell.length_c   1.000
_cell.angle_alpha   90.00
_cell.angle_beta   90.00
_cell.angle_gamma   90.00
#
_symmetry.space_group_name_H-M   'P 1'
#
loop_
_entity.id
_entity.type
_entity.pdbx_description
1 polymer ?
#
loop_
_entity_poly.entity_id
_entity_poly.type
_entity_poly.pdbx_seq_one_letter_code
_entity_poly.pdbx_strand_id
1 'polypeptide(L)'
;MLKWIRSALIGTDSAVDDSAPSAWKSRLAKYLSPVDKQPGSRAGLALDIERYVLTGEPSQVMHEVASLQSVAAHLKMTGYSYERDGDTVLVELYEDVCDVPPIVMLRWARLLEAAATQNSRACYALAFPGDVHWPEALLMHTTGRSIQGWTNIVPKPRGISMDYMEAIFVAAGLEPDALLRSAFQSPVNSGFVPLQRLPLASLLDGYAVALHRHIDVIRPLLLNPSVPQRLHMISMLNGALDETLVALAEEISELAVSGSKQVRLAIDPLVRRAHASTIEVLKRLAKSGKSEQRMNSLRLLWTLAREQNRDVIEEFARNTASADAAPTIQLLVDEWDGRAAALADAVEYDYTVPQIAWATEPTPGLIEAIERLWRDMNQGVDEANKQARAHYEWGKSKGHSWPLNQTEPFTEAKKKALLQYLASPEPLPAVGSSTSNWNVVRVALASFAGEPAVSPVVLAKTVHFIGPAGVREALNHALIDTINVMHARTGRPTLLEFCQIAAGLGFDARAVMHAYCRSWSSLAGKWSSDAVWPFFAHHRDLLVQALAPAARDYYFDRQRVYTAIASLPRPPEEVVNAMFDLALGTAKTERPLAQAALANLPGKEARIINALSDGRGEVRAVAALWLTSLRHEAAIPALEAATIKEKNDLAKGAMLDALQAFGKPVEAYLDRKALLKDAAKTVAKGAPKDVEWFPWGAIPSVRWADSGDYVDPQILQWMIVQAVKQKTPEPNAILRKYCGMFEPRGREAFGQFVLEAWLAEDTRTVSLETAMQGAQQRANALFNAANQPAPQPTGNTRYDEYVRQAYEDNVARWGGRSIEQITAMLLPGYQRILVGSAIASKGLLAIAAACCAERAATPVGRYLKEYYGARAAHGKALIAMLAWIEHPSATQLMLSVGNRFRTKSFQEEATKQAEALAERKGWTMAELADRTIPSGGFDESGMLELSYGERTFTAKLLPDFKVELYNPDGKKIAALPEPRTDDDADMAKLS
;
A
#
# COMPACT_ATOMS: atom_id res chain seq x y z
N MET A 1 25.58 -0.30 -81.35
CA MET A 1 25.31 0.74 -80.34
C MET A 1 24.03 0.44 -79.52
N LEU A 2 23.78 -0.83 -79.12
CA LEU A 2 22.59 -1.25 -78.34
C LEU A 2 22.85 -2.46 -77.41
N LYS A 3 24.12 -2.83 -77.15
CA LYS A 3 24.49 -3.93 -76.23
C LYS A 3 24.98 -3.46 -74.85
N TRP A 4 25.35 -2.19 -74.70
CA TRP A 4 25.81 -1.65 -73.41
C TRP A 4 24.65 -1.14 -72.52
N ILE A 5 23.55 -0.67 -73.13
CA ILE A 5 22.37 -0.19 -72.39
C ILE A 5 21.61 -1.35 -71.69
N ARG A 6 21.71 -2.58 -72.21
CA ARG A 6 21.06 -3.76 -71.58
C ARG A 6 21.80 -4.25 -70.33
N SER A 7 23.08 -3.91 -70.17
CA SER A 7 23.88 -4.26 -68.98
C SER A 7 23.76 -3.23 -67.85
N ALA A 8 23.13 -2.08 -68.10
CA ALA A 8 22.93 -1.01 -67.11
C ALA A 8 21.48 -0.91 -66.58
N LEU A 9 20.52 -1.60 -67.22
CA LEU A 9 19.09 -1.54 -66.88
C LEU A 9 18.50 -2.84 -66.34
N ILE A 10 19.26 -3.94 -66.35
CA ILE A 10 18.93 -5.14 -65.59
C ILE A 10 19.90 -5.14 -64.43
N GLY A 11 19.49 -4.46 -63.35
CA GLY A 11 20.11 -4.63 -62.06
C GLY A 11 20.20 -6.12 -61.78
N THR A 12 21.43 -6.58 -61.58
CA THR A 12 21.82 -7.90 -61.12
C THR A 12 20.73 -8.56 -60.28
N ASP A 13 20.32 -9.77 -60.68
CA ASP A 13 19.67 -10.74 -59.80
C ASP A 13 20.34 -10.66 -58.43
N SER A 14 19.67 -10.04 -57.46
CA SER A 14 20.09 -10.15 -56.07
C SER A 14 19.87 -11.61 -55.71
N ALA A 15 20.94 -12.39 -55.79
CA ALA A 15 20.99 -13.71 -55.20
C ALA A 15 20.26 -13.64 -53.85
N VAL A 16 19.23 -14.46 -53.69
CA VAL A 16 18.54 -14.65 -52.41
C VAL A 16 19.63 -14.90 -51.39
N ASP A 17 19.88 -13.94 -50.50
CA ASP A 17 20.85 -14.11 -49.44
C ASP A 17 20.28 -15.14 -48.48
N ASP A 18 20.58 -16.40 -48.78
CA ASP A 18 20.04 -17.58 -48.14
C ASP A 18 20.76 -17.87 -46.80
N SER A 19 21.47 -16.87 -46.24
CA SER A 19 22.34 -16.99 -45.07
C SER A 19 21.65 -17.36 -43.75
N ALA A 20 20.33 -17.17 -43.62
CA ALA A 20 19.59 -17.65 -42.46
C ALA A 20 19.36 -19.18 -42.52
N PRO A 21 19.48 -19.93 -41.40
CA PRO A 21 19.23 -21.37 -41.37
C PRO A 21 17.85 -21.76 -41.92
N SER A 22 17.79 -22.81 -42.75
CA SER A 22 16.54 -23.29 -43.37
C SER A 22 15.48 -23.70 -42.33
N ALA A 23 15.92 -24.24 -41.19
CA ALA A 23 15.06 -24.55 -40.05
C ALA A 23 14.36 -23.29 -39.51
N TRP A 24 15.11 -22.19 -39.32
CA TRP A 24 14.56 -20.93 -38.83
C TRP A 24 13.60 -20.29 -39.84
N LYS A 25 13.94 -20.30 -41.14
CA LYS A 25 13.02 -19.84 -42.21
C LYS A 25 11.69 -20.58 -42.18
N SER A 26 11.73 -21.90 -42.01
CA SER A 26 10.53 -22.74 -41.91
C SER A 26 9.66 -22.38 -40.69
N ARG A 27 10.29 -22.10 -39.55
CA ARG A 27 9.61 -21.64 -38.32
C ARG A 27 9.00 -20.24 -38.50
N LEU A 28 9.72 -19.31 -39.16
CA LEU A 28 9.22 -17.98 -39.50
C LEU A 28 8.00 -18.05 -40.42
N ALA A 29 8.07 -18.81 -41.51
CA ALA A 29 6.96 -19.01 -42.43
C ALA A 29 5.74 -19.63 -41.72
N LYS A 30 5.96 -20.62 -40.85
CA LYS A 30 4.91 -21.22 -40.00
C LYS A 30 4.24 -20.15 -39.12
N TYR A 31 5.03 -19.31 -38.45
CA TYR A 31 4.52 -18.24 -37.57
C TYR A 31 3.73 -17.16 -38.33
N LEU A 32 4.16 -16.82 -39.55
CA LEU A 32 3.51 -15.82 -40.40
C LEU A 32 2.30 -16.35 -41.19
N SER A 33 2.15 -17.67 -41.33
CA SER A 33 1.07 -18.28 -42.12
C SER A 33 -0.36 -17.79 -41.82
N PRO A 34 -0.73 -17.35 -40.59
CA PRO A 34 -2.06 -16.81 -40.32
C PRO A 34 -2.23 -15.33 -40.73
N VAL A 35 -1.17 -14.61 -41.12
CA VAL A 35 -1.21 -13.17 -41.41
C VAL A 35 -2.18 -12.84 -42.54
N ASP A 36 -2.14 -13.59 -43.64
CA ASP A 36 -3.03 -13.39 -44.79
C ASP A 36 -4.52 -13.56 -44.46
N LYS A 37 -4.83 -14.21 -43.34
CA LYS A 37 -6.21 -14.44 -42.86
C LYS A 37 -6.67 -13.39 -41.85
N GLN A 38 -5.81 -12.45 -41.48
CA GLN A 38 -6.16 -11.40 -40.52
C GLN A 38 -7.09 -10.36 -41.15
N PRO A 39 -8.07 -9.81 -40.40
CA PRO A 39 -8.97 -8.77 -40.91
C PRO A 39 -8.20 -7.58 -41.50
N GLY A 40 -8.47 -7.25 -42.77
CA GLY A 40 -7.82 -6.14 -43.48
C GLY A 40 -6.47 -6.49 -44.15
N SER A 41 -5.93 -7.70 -43.93
CA SER A 41 -4.73 -8.17 -44.63
C SER A 41 -5.05 -8.57 -46.07
N ARG A 42 -4.13 -8.30 -47.00
CA ARG A 42 -4.18 -8.84 -48.37
C ARG A 42 -3.57 -10.25 -48.44
N ALA A 43 -3.90 -10.97 -49.50
CA ALA A 43 -3.22 -12.23 -49.83
C ALA A 43 -1.76 -11.97 -50.24
N GLY A 44 -0.84 -12.80 -49.76
CA GLY A 44 0.60 -12.69 -50.03
C GLY A 44 1.36 -11.73 -49.10
N LEU A 45 0.71 -11.12 -48.10
CA LEU A 45 1.39 -10.25 -47.14
C LEU A 45 2.36 -11.05 -46.26
N ALA A 46 1.99 -12.27 -45.84
CA ALA A 46 2.86 -13.16 -45.09
C ALA A 46 4.18 -13.44 -45.82
N LEU A 47 4.10 -13.70 -47.14
CA LEU A 47 5.26 -13.95 -47.98
C LEU A 47 6.12 -12.70 -48.17
N ASP A 48 5.50 -11.54 -48.35
CA ASP A 48 6.22 -10.28 -48.48
C ASP A 48 6.92 -9.87 -47.17
N ILE A 49 6.30 -10.15 -46.01
CA ILE A 49 6.95 -10.01 -44.69
C ILE A 49 8.16 -10.93 -44.59
N GLU A 50 8.01 -12.21 -44.92
CA GLU A 50 9.12 -13.17 -44.90
C GLU A 50 10.28 -12.70 -45.80
N ARG A 51 9.96 -12.27 -47.03
CA ARG A 51 10.94 -11.76 -47.97
C ARG A 51 11.63 -10.49 -47.46
N TYR A 52 10.88 -9.57 -46.86
CA TYR A 52 11.44 -8.36 -46.25
C TYR A 52 12.43 -8.70 -45.14
N VAL A 53 12.08 -9.62 -44.24
CA VAL A 53 12.96 -10.04 -43.15
C VAL A 53 14.27 -10.63 -43.68
N LEU A 54 14.19 -11.50 -44.69
CA LEU A 54 15.35 -12.17 -45.26
C LEU A 54 16.22 -11.25 -46.12
N THR A 55 15.61 -10.39 -46.94
CA THR A 55 16.31 -9.66 -48.02
C THR A 55 16.35 -8.14 -47.84
N GLY A 56 15.46 -7.60 -47.02
CA GLY A 56 15.23 -6.16 -46.86
C GLY A 56 14.16 -5.58 -47.81
N GLU A 57 13.65 -6.36 -48.78
CA GLU A 57 12.64 -5.93 -49.74
C GLU A 57 11.46 -6.92 -49.84
N PRO A 58 10.22 -6.46 -50.11
CA PRO A 58 9.84 -5.07 -50.38
C PRO A 58 9.67 -4.25 -49.09
N SER A 59 10.34 -3.10 -49.01
CA SER A 59 10.31 -2.20 -47.84
C SER A 59 8.92 -1.60 -47.53
N GLN A 60 8.01 -1.60 -48.51
CA GLN A 60 6.62 -1.11 -48.39
C GLN A 60 5.80 -1.88 -47.33
N VAL A 61 6.16 -3.14 -47.06
CA VAL A 61 5.51 -3.99 -46.05
C VAL A 61 5.52 -3.34 -44.67
N MET A 62 6.55 -2.55 -44.36
CA MET A 62 6.66 -1.83 -43.08
C MET A 62 5.48 -0.88 -42.85
N HIS A 63 5.07 -0.15 -43.89
CA HIS A 63 3.94 0.78 -43.79
C HIS A 63 2.60 0.03 -43.71
N GLU A 64 2.48 -1.06 -44.48
CA GLU A 64 1.29 -1.90 -44.50
C GLU A 64 1.06 -2.54 -43.13
N VAL A 65 2.08 -3.18 -42.54
CA VAL A 65 2.02 -3.78 -41.21
C VAL A 65 1.71 -2.74 -40.12
N ALA A 66 2.28 -1.54 -40.20
CA ALA A 66 1.99 -0.46 -39.25
C ALA A 66 0.53 0.02 -39.27
N SER A 67 -0.17 -0.17 -40.39
CA SER A 67 -1.58 0.22 -40.56
C SER A 67 -2.58 -0.85 -40.11
N LEU A 68 -2.15 -2.10 -39.92
CA LEU A 68 -3.02 -3.25 -39.69
C LEU A 68 -3.02 -3.71 -38.22
N GLN A 69 -4.02 -3.26 -37.46
CA GLN A 69 -4.20 -3.63 -36.04
C GLN A 69 -4.30 -5.15 -35.80
N SER A 70 -4.91 -5.88 -36.73
CA SER A 70 -5.07 -7.34 -36.65
C SER A 70 -3.74 -8.08 -36.80
N VAL A 71 -2.87 -7.60 -37.69
CA VAL A 71 -1.50 -8.11 -37.86
C VAL A 71 -0.65 -7.77 -36.64
N ALA A 72 -0.77 -6.54 -36.12
CA ALA A 72 -0.10 -6.14 -34.88
C ALA A 72 -0.50 -7.02 -33.68
N ALA A 73 -1.78 -7.40 -33.57
CA ALA A 73 -2.25 -8.30 -32.53
C ALA A 73 -1.71 -9.73 -32.71
N HIS A 74 -1.65 -10.24 -33.94
CA HIS A 74 -1.04 -11.54 -34.27
C HIS A 74 0.45 -11.59 -33.91
N LEU A 75 1.19 -10.53 -34.22
CA LEU A 75 2.60 -10.34 -33.87
C LEU A 75 2.82 -9.95 -32.39
N LYS A 76 1.77 -9.96 -31.56
CA LYS A 76 1.80 -9.58 -30.13
C LYS A 76 2.33 -8.17 -29.85
N MET A 77 2.21 -7.26 -30.81
CA MET A 77 2.60 -5.86 -30.63
C MET A 77 1.46 -4.98 -30.08
N THR A 78 0.25 -5.54 -29.96
CA THR A 78 -0.92 -4.93 -29.32
C THR A 78 -1.73 -5.96 -28.52
N GLY A 79 -2.60 -5.47 -27.62
CA GLY A 79 -3.55 -6.28 -26.86
C GLY A 79 -2.99 -6.89 -25.57
N TYR A 80 -3.90 -7.28 -24.67
CA TYR A 80 -3.56 -7.93 -23.39
C TYR A 80 -3.49 -9.45 -23.58
N SER A 81 -2.38 -9.95 -24.11
CA SER A 81 -2.09 -11.39 -24.13
C SER A 81 -1.31 -11.75 -22.86
N TYR A 82 -1.98 -12.43 -21.93
CA TYR A 82 -1.35 -13.12 -20.81
C TYR A 82 -0.91 -14.51 -21.29
N GLU A 83 0.19 -15.04 -20.76
CA GLU A 83 0.52 -16.47 -20.91
C GLU A 83 -0.69 -17.30 -20.44
N ARG A 84 -1.51 -17.76 -21.37
CA ARG A 84 -2.02 -19.12 -21.28
C ARG A 84 -0.91 -19.98 -21.84
N ASP A 85 -0.46 -20.97 -21.05
CA ASP A 85 0.45 -22.03 -21.50
C ASP A 85 0.05 -22.46 -22.93
N GLY A 86 0.99 -22.36 -23.89
CA GLY A 86 0.82 -23.00 -25.20
C GLY A 86 1.05 -22.19 -26.48
N ASP A 87 1.75 -21.05 -26.49
CA ASP A 87 2.21 -20.49 -27.78
C ASP A 87 3.59 -21.06 -28.18
N THR A 88 3.62 -22.39 -28.34
CA THR A 88 4.82 -23.15 -28.70
C THR A 88 5.45 -22.66 -29.99
N VAL A 89 4.65 -22.18 -30.95
CA VAL A 89 5.14 -21.70 -32.26
C VAL A 89 6.05 -20.48 -32.13
N LEU A 90 5.72 -19.55 -31.23
CA LEU A 90 6.56 -18.37 -31.00
C LEU A 90 7.84 -18.72 -30.21
N VAL A 91 7.78 -19.70 -29.31
CA VAL A 91 8.98 -20.19 -28.61
C VAL A 91 9.91 -20.91 -29.60
N GLU A 92 9.35 -21.77 -30.45
CA GLU A 92 10.08 -22.46 -31.53
C GLU A 92 10.81 -21.45 -32.42
N LEU A 93 10.18 -20.32 -32.80
CA LEU A 93 10.78 -19.29 -33.66
C LEU A 93 12.14 -18.78 -33.15
N TYR A 94 12.35 -18.75 -31.83
CA TYR A 94 13.58 -18.26 -31.22
C TYR A 94 14.57 -19.36 -30.83
N GLU A 95 14.25 -20.63 -31.09
CA GLU A 95 15.23 -21.72 -30.97
C GLU A 95 16.37 -21.52 -31.96
N ASP A 96 17.61 -21.63 -31.48
CA ASP A 96 18.85 -21.50 -32.25
C ASP A 96 18.96 -20.16 -33.01
N VAL A 97 18.27 -19.11 -32.55
CA VAL A 97 18.20 -17.81 -33.24
C VAL A 97 19.56 -17.10 -33.32
N CYS A 98 20.51 -17.46 -32.46
CA CYS A 98 21.87 -16.94 -32.49
C CYS A 98 22.65 -17.38 -33.75
N ASP A 99 22.20 -18.42 -34.47
CA ASP A 99 22.76 -18.85 -35.76
C ASP A 99 22.21 -18.05 -36.95
N VAL A 100 21.16 -17.25 -36.73
CA VAL A 100 20.60 -16.36 -37.76
C VAL A 100 21.53 -15.15 -37.92
N PRO A 101 21.75 -14.64 -39.14
CA PRO A 101 22.55 -13.43 -39.31
C PRO A 101 21.94 -12.22 -38.56
N PRO A 102 22.73 -11.43 -37.80
CA PRO A 102 22.21 -10.31 -37.01
C PRO A 102 21.41 -9.27 -37.82
N ILE A 103 21.77 -9.07 -39.09
CA ILE A 103 21.07 -8.15 -40.00
C ILE A 103 19.64 -8.63 -40.34
N VAL A 104 19.41 -9.94 -40.41
CA VAL A 104 18.08 -10.52 -40.61
C VAL A 104 17.23 -10.33 -39.36
N MET A 105 17.82 -10.55 -38.18
CA MET A 105 17.14 -10.33 -36.91
C MET A 105 16.84 -8.84 -36.66
N LEU A 106 17.71 -7.92 -37.10
CA LEU A 106 17.45 -6.49 -37.06
C LEU A 106 16.22 -6.11 -37.90
N ARG A 107 16.08 -6.67 -39.11
CA ARG A 107 14.90 -6.43 -39.96
C ARG A 107 13.63 -6.98 -39.31
N TRP A 108 13.71 -8.16 -38.71
CA TRP A 108 12.62 -8.71 -37.90
C TRP A 108 12.22 -7.78 -36.74
N ALA A 109 13.19 -7.32 -35.96
CA ALA A 109 12.94 -6.41 -34.84
C ALA A 109 12.32 -5.07 -35.28
N ARG A 110 12.79 -4.50 -36.39
CA ARG A 110 12.21 -3.28 -36.98
C ARG A 110 10.78 -3.50 -37.45
N LEU A 111 10.48 -4.66 -38.06
CA LEU A 111 9.11 -5.01 -38.45
C LEU A 111 8.18 -5.08 -37.23
N LEU A 112 8.63 -5.69 -36.12
CA LEU A 112 7.88 -5.73 -34.86
C LEU A 112 7.62 -4.32 -34.31
N GLU A 113 8.65 -3.46 -34.30
CA GLU A 113 8.51 -2.05 -33.90
C GLU A 113 7.51 -1.31 -34.80
N ALA A 114 7.56 -1.52 -36.12
CA ALA A 114 6.63 -0.91 -37.06
C ALA A 114 5.17 -1.38 -36.84
N ALA A 115 4.98 -2.65 -36.48
CA ALA A 115 3.67 -3.19 -36.11
C ALA A 115 3.12 -2.61 -34.79
N ALA A 116 3.98 -2.05 -33.93
CA ALA A 116 3.56 -1.46 -32.67
C ALA A 116 2.85 -0.11 -32.89
N THR A 117 1.61 -0.01 -32.40
CA THR A 117 0.77 1.20 -32.57
C THR A 117 1.21 2.38 -31.70
N GLN A 118 0.69 3.58 -31.96
CA GLN A 118 0.90 4.75 -31.09
C GLN A 118 0.60 4.47 -29.61
N ASN A 119 -0.43 3.66 -29.32
CA ASN A 119 -0.77 3.28 -27.95
C ASN A 119 0.26 2.35 -27.29
N SER A 120 1.01 1.57 -28.08
CA SER A 120 2.10 0.71 -27.57
C SER A 120 3.38 1.49 -27.28
N ARG A 121 3.58 2.68 -27.87
CA ARG A 121 4.80 3.48 -27.68
C ARG A 121 4.99 3.97 -26.24
N ALA A 122 3.89 4.20 -25.51
CA ALA A 122 3.93 4.52 -24.09
C ALA A 122 4.37 3.34 -23.20
N CYS A 123 4.50 2.13 -23.76
CA CYS A 123 4.89 0.92 -23.04
C CYS A 123 6.38 0.58 -23.14
N TYR A 124 7.18 1.36 -23.89
CA TYR A 124 8.63 1.21 -23.92
C TYR A 124 9.29 1.94 -22.74
N ALA A 125 10.19 1.25 -22.04
CA ALA A 125 10.92 1.78 -20.88
C ALA A 125 12.43 1.92 -21.11
N LEU A 126 12.99 1.19 -22.06
CA LEU A 126 14.41 1.27 -22.43
C LEU A 126 14.64 2.48 -23.34
N ALA A 127 15.44 3.43 -22.86
CA ALA A 127 15.73 4.69 -23.53
C ALA A 127 17.01 4.54 -24.39
N PHE A 128 16.81 4.30 -25.68
CA PHE A 128 17.87 4.29 -26.68
C PHE A 128 17.98 5.65 -27.39
N PRO A 129 19.17 6.02 -27.90
CA PRO A 129 19.33 7.21 -28.74
C PRO A 129 18.47 7.13 -30.02
N GLY A 130 17.91 8.25 -30.46
CA GLY A 130 17.24 8.35 -31.77
C GLY A 130 15.82 7.78 -31.86
N ASP A 131 15.06 7.74 -30.75
CA ASP A 131 13.68 7.20 -30.67
C ASP A 131 13.58 5.73 -31.14
N VAL A 132 14.62 4.95 -30.82
CA VAL A 132 14.73 3.54 -31.17
C VAL A 132 14.04 2.67 -30.11
N HIS A 133 13.10 1.82 -30.54
CA HIS A 133 12.34 0.91 -29.67
C HIS A 133 12.40 -0.58 -30.08
N TRP A 134 12.89 -0.88 -31.29
CA TRP A 134 13.04 -2.27 -31.75
C TRP A 134 13.78 -3.21 -30.77
N PRO A 135 14.79 -2.78 -29.96
CA PRO A 135 15.46 -3.70 -29.06
C PRO A 135 14.52 -4.21 -27.96
N GLU A 136 13.71 -3.33 -27.39
CA GLU A 136 12.73 -3.70 -26.37
C GLU A 136 11.57 -4.51 -26.97
N ALA A 137 11.12 -4.14 -28.19
CA ALA A 137 10.11 -4.91 -28.92
C ALA A 137 10.56 -6.36 -29.18
N LEU A 138 11.81 -6.54 -29.64
CA LEU A 138 12.40 -7.85 -29.86
C LEU A 138 12.52 -8.65 -28.55
N LEU A 139 13.10 -8.06 -27.51
CA LEU A 139 13.28 -8.72 -26.21
C LEU A 139 11.93 -9.17 -25.63
N MET A 140 10.91 -8.31 -25.68
CA MET A 140 9.57 -8.67 -25.23
C MET A 140 8.93 -9.76 -26.09
N HIS A 141 9.12 -9.72 -27.40
CA HIS A 141 8.61 -10.77 -28.29
C HIS A 141 9.23 -12.13 -27.99
N THR A 142 10.52 -12.18 -27.62
CA THR A 142 11.20 -13.43 -27.23
C THR A 142 10.66 -14.04 -25.94
N THR A 143 9.97 -13.26 -25.09
CA THR A 143 9.32 -13.80 -23.89
C THR A 143 7.96 -14.43 -24.21
N GLY A 144 7.50 -14.35 -25.46
CA GLY A 144 6.20 -14.83 -25.89
C GLY A 144 5.01 -13.96 -25.45
N ARG A 145 5.26 -12.74 -24.92
CA ARG A 145 4.23 -11.86 -24.36
C ARG A 145 4.04 -10.61 -25.20
N SER A 146 2.89 -9.98 -25.04
CA SER A 146 2.63 -8.68 -25.69
C SER A 146 3.43 -7.56 -25.06
N ILE A 147 3.86 -6.58 -25.87
CA ILE A 147 4.53 -5.36 -25.39
C ILE A 147 3.64 -4.57 -24.39
N GLN A 148 2.32 -4.61 -24.59
CA GLN A 148 1.31 -4.01 -23.69
C GLN A 148 0.92 -4.91 -22.50
N GLY A 149 1.43 -6.15 -22.47
CA GLY A 149 1.11 -7.12 -21.42
C GLY A 149 1.69 -6.74 -20.06
N TRP A 150 0.85 -6.79 -19.03
CA TRP A 150 1.23 -6.57 -17.64
C TRP A 150 1.29 -7.88 -16.85
N THR A 151 2.18 -7.97 -15.87
CA THR A 151 2.37 -9.16 -15.03
C THR A 151 3.09 -8.79 -13.72
N ASN A 152 2.90 -9.57 -12.65
CA ASN A 152 3.68 -9.38 -11.42
C ASN A 152 5.06 -10.06 -11.45
N ILE A 153 5.43 -10.70 -12.56
CA ILE A 153 6.69 -11.44 -12.72
C ILE A 153 7.46 -10.85 -13.90
N VAL A 154 8.75 -10.58 -13.73
CA VAL A 154 9.63 -10.13 -14.83
C VAL A 154 9.61 -11.19 -15.95
N PRO A 155 9.18 -10.85 -17.18
CA PRO A 155 9.22 -11.77 -18.32
C PRO A 155 10.66 -12.25 -18.59
N LYS A 156 10.84 -13.52 -18.99
CA LYS A 156 12.18 -14.05 -19.31
C LYS A 156 12.36 -14.17 -20.83
N PRO A 157 13.34 -13.46 -21.44
CA PRO A 157 13.75 -13.68 -22.82
C PRO A 157 14.21 -15.12 -23.07
N ARG A 158 13.99 -15.65 -24.28
CA ARG A 158 14.36 -17.02 -24.65
C ARG A 158 15.12 -17.04 -25.97
N GLY A 159 16.13 -17.90 -26.07
CA GLY A 159 16.90 -18.16 -27.30
C GLY A 159 17.91 -17.09 -27.69
N ILE A 160 17.82 -15.87 -27.12
CA ILE A 160 18.68 -14.74 -27.44
C ILE A 160 19.72 -14.48 -26.33
N SER A 161 20.98 -14.29 -26.72
CA SER A 161 22.10 -13.98 -25.83
C SER A 161 22.50 -12.51 -25.87
N MET A 162 23.29 -12.06 -24.90
CA MET A 162 23.87 -10.71 -24.91
C MET A 162 24.81 -10.48 -26.09
N ASP A 163 25.74 -11.40 -26.35
CA ASP A 163 26.69 -11.26 -27.47
C ASP A 163 25.95 -11.15 -28.83
N TYR A 164 24.83 -11.86 -28.97
CA TYR A 164 24.00 -11.75 -30.18
C TYR A 164 23.26 -10.42 -30.25
N MET A 165 22.72 -9.90 -29.14
CA MET A 165 22.17 -8.53 -29.10
C MET A 165 23.22 -7.48 -29.48
N GLU A 166 24.45 -7.58 -28.97
CA GLU A 166 25.57 -6.70 -29.35
C GLU A 166 25.83 -6.73 -30.85
N ALA A 167 25.83 -7.92 -31.47
CA ALA A 167 25.99 -8.08 -32.91
C ALA A 167 24.83 -7.43 -33.70
N ILE A 168 23.59 -7.50 -33.20
CA ILE A 168 22.42 -6.82 -33.81
C ILE A 168 22.57 -5.29 -33.69
N PHE A 169 23.05 -4.77 -32.55
CA PHE A 169 23.32 -3.33 -32.40
C PHE A 169 24.38 -2.85 -33.39
N VAL A 170 25.48 -3.59 -33.53
CA VAL A 170 26.53 -3.27 -34.51
C VAL A 170 25.95 -3.28 -35.93
N ALA A 171 25.12 -4.27 -36.29
CA ALA A 171 24.42 -4.30 -37.58
C ALA A 171 23.45 -3.12 -37.78
N ALA A 172 22.93 -2.55 -36.69
CA ALA A 172 22.08 -1.36 -36.70
C ALA A 172 22.85 -0.04 -36.74
N GLY A 173 24.19 -0.06 -36.65
CA GLY A 173 25.02 1.13 -36.52
C GLY A 173 24.98 1.76 -35.12
N LEU A 174 24.67 0.98 -34.10
CA LEU A 174 24.66 1.37 -32.69
C LEU A 174 25.85 0.75 -31.95
N GLU A 175 26.23 1.36 -30.83
CA GLU A 175 27.28 0.83 -29.96
C GLU A 175 26.86 -0.53 -29.36
N PRO A 176 27.80 -1.49 -29.20
CA PRO A 176 27.48 -2.80 -28.63
C PRO A 176 26.95 -2.70 -27.19
N ASP A 177 27.39 -1.72 -26.40
CA ASP A 177 26.93 -1.51 -25.02
C ASP A 177 25.50 -0.92 -24.90
N ALA A 178 24.83 -0.61 -26.02
CA ALA A 178 23.58 0.16 -26.02
C ALA A 178 22.50 -0.43 -25.11
N LEU A 179 22.35 -1.76 -25.05
CA LEU A 179 21.37 -2.40 -24.17
C LEU A 179 21.73 -2.25 -22.69
N LEU A 180 22.99 -2.46 -22.33
CA LEU A 180 23.46 -2.29 -20.95
C LEU A 180 23.32 -0.82 -20.51
N ARG A 181 23.79 0.11 -21.34
CA ARG A 181 23.66 1.56 -21.08
C ARG A 181 22.20 1.95 -20.88
N SER A 182 21.31 1.51 -21.78
CA SER A 182 19.87 1.79 -21.71
C SER A 182 19.24 1.21 -20.43
N ALA A 183 19.53 -0.06 -20.12
CA ALA A 183 18.98 -0.74 -18.94
C ALA A 183 19.42 -0.10 -17.61
N PHE A 184 20.63 0.47 -17.54
CA PHE A 184 21.12 1.17 -16.34
C PHE A 184 20.70 2.65 -16.28
N GLN A 185 20.63 3.35 -17.41
CA GLN A 185 20.35 4.80 -17.42
C GLN A 185 18.85 5.14 -17.40
N SER A 186 18.00 4.25 -17.93
CA SER A 186 16.57 4.52 -18.07
C SER A 186 15.94 4.90 -16.72
N PRO A 187 15.13 5.97 -16.66
CA PRO A 187 14.52 6.40 -15.41
C PRO A 187 13.61 5.35 -14.79
N VAL A 188 13.89 5.00 -13.53
CA VAL A 188 12.98 4.19 -12.72
C VAL A 188 11.86 5.09 -12.19
N ASN A 189 10.73 5.12 -12.90
CA ASN A 189 9.51 5.75 -12.41
C ASN A 189 8.66 4.74 -11.60
N SER A 190 7.70 5.22 -10.81
CA SER A 190 6.82 4.37 -9.99
C SER A 190 5.78 3.57 -10.80
N GLY A 191 5.96 3.45 -12.13
CA GLY A 191 5.13 2.65 -13.00
C GLY A 191 5.57 1.19 -13.03
N PHE A 192 4.62 0.29 -13.28
CA PHE A 192 4.89 -1.15 -13.34
C PHE A 192 5.73 -1.56 -14.55
N VAL A 193 5.77 -0.74 -15.61
CA VAL A 193 6.44 -1.06 -16.87
C VAL A 193 7.98 -1.05 -16.70
N PRO A 194 8.65 0.01 -16.22
CA PRO A 194 10.10 -0.03 -16.04
C PRO A 194 10.59 -1.14 -15.11
N LEU A 195 9.84 -1.44 -14.03
CA LEU A 195 10.19 -2.52 -13.10
C LEU A 195 10.25 -3.91 -13.74
N GLN A 196 9.55 -4.13 -14.87
CA GLN A 196 9.60 -5.39 -15.62
C GLN A 196 10.55 -5.34 -16.80
N ARG A 197 10.74 -4.18 -17.42
CA ARG A 197 11.43 -4.07 -18.71
C ARG A 197 12.93 -3.86 -18.56
N LEU A 198 13.35 -3.04 -17.60
CA LEU A 198 14.77 -2.77 -17.39
C LEU A 198 15.57 -4.03 -16.96
N PRO A 199 15.05 -4.93 -16.10
CA PRO A 199 15.78 -6.14 -15.71
C PRO A 199 15.94 -7.18 -16.83
N LEU A 200 15.26 -7.05 -17.98
CA LEU A 200 15.33 -8.03 -19.08
C LEU A 200 16.76 -8.28 -19.54
N ALA A 201 17.59 -7.22 -19.60
CA ALA A 201 19.00 -7.35 -20.00
C ALA A 201 19.78 -8.29 -19.07
N SER A 202 19.48 -8.27 -17.76
CA SER A 202 20.16 -9.12 -16.77
C SER A 202 19.79 -10.61 -16.87
N LEU A 203 18.73 -10.93 -17.62
CA LEU A 203 18.23 -12.30 -17.79
C LEU A 203 18.73 -12.99 -19.06
N LEU A 204 19.52 -12.28 -19.87
CA LEU A 204 20.10 -12.80 -21.11
C LEU A 204 21.35 -13.64 -20.81
N ASP A 205 21.52 -14.73 -21.56
CA ASP A 205 22.72 -15.56 -21.48
C ASP A 205 23.95 -14.72 -21.87
N GLY A 206 25.04 -14.84 -21.10
CA GLY A 206 26.26 -14.03 -21.29
C GLY A 206 26.25 -12.65 -20.62
N TYR A 207 25.17 -12.26 -19.92
CA TYR A 207 25.07 -10.95 -19.24
C TYR A 207 26.25 -10.60 -18.34
N ALA A 208 26.67 -11.50 -17.46
CA ALA A 208 27.75 -11.22 -16.51
C ALA A 208 29.08 -10.88 -17.21
N VAL A 209 29.35 -11.55 -18.33
CA VAL A 209 30.55 -11.34 -19.15
C VAL A 209 30.47 -10.03 -19.93
N ALA A 210 29.33 -9.74 -20.55
CA ALA A 210 29.09 -8.47 -21.25
C ALA A 210 29.17 -7.26 -20.30
N LEU A 211 28.60 -7.40 -19.09
CA LEU A 211 28.69 -6.37 -18.05
C LEU A 211 30.15 -6.10 -17.64
N HIS A 212 30.97 -7.13 -17.50
CA HIS A 212 32.40 -6.98 -17.22
C HIS A 212 33.12 -6.27 -18.36
N ARG A 213 32.85 -6.69 -19.61
CA ARG A 213 33.43 -6.12 -20.84
C ARG A 213 33.14 -4.63 -21.00
N HIS A 214 31.94 -4.19 -20.63
CA HIS A 214 31.47 -2.81 -20.80
C HIS A 214 31.37 -2.03 -19.46
N ILE A 215 32.12 -2.44 -18.45
CA ILE A 215 32.01 -1.89 -17.09
C ILE A 215 32.24 -0.38 -17.03
N ASP A 216 33.14 0.16 -17.85
CA ASP A 216 33.49 1.58 -17.86
C ASP A 216 32.33 2.48 -18.33
N VAL A 217 31.41 1.93 -19.13
CA VAL A 217 30.18 2.61 -19.54
C VAL A 217 29.19 2.71 -18.38
N ILE A 218 29.15 1.68 -17.54
CA ILE A 218 28.18 1.54 -16.46
C ILE A 218 28.64 2.25 -15.18
N ARG A 219 29.94 2.23 -14.90
CA ARG A 219 30.60 2.83 -13.74
C ARG A 219 30.07 4.24 -13.38
N PRO A 220 30.04 5.23 -14.30
CA PRO A 220 29.58 6.59 -13.96
C PRO A 220 28.08 6.66 -13.60
N LEU A 221 27.29 5.64 -13.95
CA LEU A 221 25.85 5.63 -13.68
C LEU A 221 25.54 5.21 -12.24
N LEU A 222 26.38 4.36 -11.62
CA LEU A 222 26.11 3.69 -10.34
C LEU A 222 25.87 4.63 -9.16
N LEU A 223 26.49 5.82 -9.17
CA LEU A 223 26.38 6.82 -8.11
C LEU A 223 25.29 7.88 -8.38
N ASN A 224 24.23 7.49 -9.08
CA ASN A 224 23.09 8.37 -9.37
C ASN A 224 22.51 9.01 -8.09
N PRO A 225 22.13 10.30 -8.09
CA PRO A 225 21.54 10.95 -6.91
C PRO A 225 20.19 10.34 -6.49
N SER A 226 19.44 9.75 -7.43
CA SER A 226 18.14 9.14 -7.17
C SER A 226 18.27 7.79 -6.43
N VAL A 227 17.64 7.68 -5.25
CA VAL A 227 17.61 6.43 -4.47
C VAL A 227 16.95 5.27 -5.25
N PRO A 228 15.76 5.42 -5.85
CA PRO A 228 15.17 4.37 -6.68
C PRO A 228 16.08 3.90 -7.82
N GLN A 229 16.79 4.82 -8.46
CA GLN A 229 17.72 4.49 -9.54
C GLN A 229 18.88 3.63 -9.03
N ARG A 230 19.50 4.01 -7.90
CA ARG A 230 20.58 3.23 -7.29
C ARG A 230 20.14 1.84 -6.88
N LEU A 231 18.92 1.68 -6.35
CA LEU A 231 18.39 0.36 -6.00
C LEU A 231 18.23 -0.55 -7.23
N HIS A 232 17.73 0.01 -8.34
CA HIS A 232 17.67 -0.70 -9.63
C HIS A 232 19.06 -1.11 -10.11
N MET A 233 20.03 -0.19 -10.10
CA MET A 233 21.42 -0.46 -10.50
C MET A 233 22.06 -1.57 -9.66
N ILE A 234 21.83 -1.55 -8.34
CA ILE A 234 22.27 -2.62 -7.44
C ILE A 234 21.65 -3.96 -7.84
N SER A 235 20.35 -3.99 -8.18
CA SER A 235 19.70 -5.23 -8.60
C SER A 235 20.30 -5.80 -9.89
N MET A 236 20.70 -4.92 -10.82
CA MET A 236 21.37 -5.31 -12.07
C MET A 236 22.77 -5.85 -11.83
N LEU A 237 23.44 -5.49 -10.72
CA LEU A 237 24.75 -6.00 -10.34
C LEU A 237 24.71 -7.36 -9.61
N ASN A 238 23.54 -7.84 -9.18
CA ASN A 238 23.42 -9.12 -8.45
C ASN A 238 23.99 -10.32 -9.23
N GLY A 239 23.84 -10.32 -10.56
CA GLY A 239 24.38 -11.36 -11.44
C GLY A 239 25.80 -11.10 -11.96
N ALA A 240 26.49 -10.06 -11.49
CA ALA A 240 27.83 -9.73 -11.97
C ALA A 240 28.88 -10.78 -11.56
N LEU A 241 29.96 -10.90 -12.34
CA LEU A 241 31.15 -11.69 -11.97
C LEU A 241 31.87 -11.08 -10.77
N ASP A 242 32.60 -11.88 -10.00
CA ASP A 242 33.33 -11.39 -8.83
C ASP A 242 34.43 -10.40 -9.24
N GLU A 243 35.09 -10.59 -10.39
CA GLU A 243 36.08 -9.66 -10.94
C GLU A 243 35.45 -8.30 -11.30
N THR A 244 34.20 -8.30 -11.78
CA THR A 244 33.43 -7.08 -12.02
C THR A 244 33.17 -6.32 -10.72
N LEU A 245 32.79 -7.03 -9.66
CA LEU A 245 32.56 -6.42 -8.36
C LEU A 245 33.86 -5.87 -7.75
N VAL A 246 34.98 -6.59 -7.92
CA VAL A 246 36.30 -6.10 -7.53
C VAL A 246 36.67 -4.82 -8.28
N ALA A 247 36.42 -4.76 -9.59
CA ALA A 247 36.66 -3.56 -10.39
C ALA A 247 35.76 -2.38 -10.00
N LEU A 248 34.60 -2.63 -9.38
CA LEU A 248 33.66 -1.63 -8.86
C LEU A 248 33.79 -1.39 -7.35
N ALA A 249 34.89 -1.79 -6.72
CA ALA A 249 35.04 -1.71 -5.27
C ALA A 249 34.86 -0.28 -4.72
N GLU A 250 35.27 0.75 -5.48
CA GLU A 250 35.08 2.16 -5.09
C GLU A 250 33.59 2.52 -5.05
N GLU A 251 32.85 2.24 -6.13
CA GLU A 251 31.42 2.57 -6.26
C GLU A 251 30.57 1.74 -5.29
N ILE A 252 30.87 0.45 -5.13
CA ILE A 252 30.20 -0.44 -4.16
C ILE A 252 30.40 0.09 -2.74
N SER A 253 31.62 0.50 -2.39
CA SER A 253 31.91 1.03 -1.04
C SER A 253 31.20 2.37 -0.80
N GLU A 254 31.15 3.26 -1.80
CA GLU A 254 30.40 4.52 -1.73
C GLU A 254 28.89 4.28 -1.53
N LEU A 255 28.31 3.30 -2.23
CA LEU A 255 26.91 2.90 -2.02
C LEU A 255 26.69 2.32 -0.62
N ALA A 256 27.64 1.51 -0.13
CA ALA A 256 27.59 0.87 1.18
C ALA A 256 27.65 1.86 2.35
N VAL A 257 28.26 3.04 2.15
CA VAL A 257 28.32 4.10 3.17
C VAL A 257 27.38 5.28 2.89
N SER A 258 26.55 5.17 1.85
CA SER A 258 25.62 6.24 1.45
C SER A 258 24.62 6.60 2.56
N GLY A 259 24.04 7.81 2.53
CA GLY A 259 23.07 8.24 3.55
C GLY A 259 21.72 7.48 3.53
N SER A 260 21.41 6.78 2.42
CA SER A 260 20.15 6.02 2.32
C SER A 260 20.28 4.62 2.92
N LYS A 261 19.53 4.35 4.00
CA LYS A 261 19.47 3.01 4.61
C LYS A 261 19.05 1.92 3.62
N GLN A 262 18.12 2.22 2.71
CA GLN A 262 17.66 1.25 1.70
C GLN A 262 18.79 0.84 0.74
N VAL A 263 19.61 1.80 0.31
CA VAL A 263 20.75 1.55 -0.59
C VAL A 263 21.81 0.71 0.14
N ARG A 264 22.14 1.06 1.39
CA ARG A 264 23.10 0.31 2.20
C ARG A 264 22.69 -1.15 2.42
N LEU A 265 21.39 -1.41 2.68
CA LEU A 265 20.89 -2.77 2.83
C LEU A 265 20.92 -3.56 1.51
N ALA A 266 20.57 -2.92 0.39
CA ALA A 266 20.55 -3.58 -0.91
C ALA A 266 21.95 -3.94 -1.42
N ILE A 267 22.97 -3.12 -1.14
CA ILE A 267 24.34 -3.34 -1.62
C ILE A 267 25.14 -4.33 -0.74
N ASP A 268 24.72 -4.56 0.51
CA ASP A 268 25.44 -5.40 1.49
C ASP A 268 25.85 -6.78 0.94
N PRO A 269 25.00 -7.55 0.22
CA PRO A 269 25.42 -8.82 -0.38
C PRO A 269 26.58 -8.68 -1.37
N LEU A 270 26.63 -7.57 -2.13
CA LEU A 270 27.70 -7.31 -3.11
C LEU A 270 29.00 -6.88 -2.44
N VAL A 271 28.92 -6.12 -1.34
CA VAL A 271 30.09 -5.80 -0.50
C VAL A 271 30.76 -7.07 0.00
N ARG A 272 29.95 -8.06 0.42
CA ARG A 272 30.43 -9.35 0.95
C ARG A 272 31.08 -10.23 -0.12
N ARG A 273 30.59 -10.17 -1.36
CA ARG A 273 31.23 -10.83 -2.51
C ARG A 273 32.54 -10.16 -2.93
N ALA A 274 32.60 -8.83 -2.89
CA ALA A 274 33.79 -8.04 -3.25
C ALA A 274 34.80 -7.82 -2.09
N HIS A 275 34.56 -8.48 -0.96
CA HIS A 275 35.02 -8.10 0.38
C HIS A 275 36.49 -7.64 0.50
N ALA A 276 37.45 -8.39 -0.05
CA ALA A 276 38.86 -8.05 0.09
C ALA A 276 39.19 -6.68 -0.53
N SER A 277 38.55 -6.34 -1.64
CA SER A 277 38.78 -5.11 -2.39
C SER A 277 38.02 -3.90 -1.81
N THR A 278 36.91 -4.14 -1.10
CA THR A 278 36.12 -3.07 -0.47
C THR A 278 36.69 -2.63 0.88
N ILE A 279 37.35 -3.52 1.64
CA ILE A 279 37.93 -3.16 2.96
C ILE A 279 38.84 -1.94 2.89
N GLU A 280 39.79 -1.90 1.96
CA GLU A 280 40.76 -0.79 1.90
C GLU A 280 40.11 0.53 1.48
N VAL A 281 39.09 0.47 0.62
CA VAL A 281 38.28 1.63 0.27
C VAL A 281 37.47 2.12 1.48
N LEU A 282 36.82 1.20 2.21
CA LEU A 282 36.06 1.52 3.42
C LEU A 282 36.97 2.12 4.51
N LYS A 283 38.19 1.60 4.70
CA LYS A 283 39.17 2.19 5.63
C LYS A 283 39.53 3.62 5.23
N ARG A 284 39.66 3.89 3.93
CA ARG A 284 39.89 5.25 3.41
C ARG A 284 38.68 6.15 3.71
N LEU A 285 37.48 5.71 3.38
CA LEU A 285 36.23 6.43 3.62
C LEU A 285 35.97 6.66 5.12
N ALA A 286 36.38 5.75 5.99
CA ALA A 286 36.31 5.89 7.44
C ALA A 286 37.18 7.04 7.97
N LYS A 287 38.26 7.39 7.27
CA LYS A 287 39.18 8.48 7.65
C LYS A 287 38.86 9.80 6.97
N SER A 288 38.54 9.78 5.67
CA SER A 288 38.45 10.98 4.84
C SER A 288 37.04 11.33 4.37
N GLY A 289 36.05 10.46 4.60
CA GLY A 289 34.66 10.69 4.20
C GLY A 289 33.99 11.83 4.96
N LYS A 290 32.78 12.20 4.52
CA LYS A 290 31.89 13.07 5.31
C LYS A 290 31.50 12.36 6.61
N SER A 291 31.13 13.10 7.66
CA SER A 291 30.87 12.50 8.99
C SER A 291 29.91 11.31 8.94
N GLU A 292 28.84 11.38 8.15
CA GLU A 292 27.91 10.26 7.98
C GLU A 292 28.54 9.05 7.24
N GLN A 293 29.34 9.29 6.20
CA GLN A 293 30.07 8.24 5.48
C GLN A 293 31.12 7.58 6.39
N ARG A 294 31.84 8.36 7.20
CA ARG A 294 32.82 7.83 8.17
C ARG A 294 32.13 6.92 9.18
N MET A 295 31.03 7.38 9.77
CA MET A 295 30.22 6.61 10.71
C MET A 295 29.71 5.30 10.10
N ASN A 296 29.10 5.36 8.90
CA ASN A 296 28.58 4.17 8.22
C ASN A 296 29.72 3.21 7.84
N SER A 297 30.87 3.73 7.39
CA SER A 297 32.03 2.91 7.05
C SER A 297 32.58 2.17 8.26
N LEU A 298 32.73 2.86 9.40
CA LEU A 298 33.23 2.27 10.65
C LEU A 298 32.29 1.17 11.17
N ARG A 299 30.97 1.39 11.15
CA ARG A 299 29.98 0.36 11.50
C ARG A 299 30.05 -0.86 10.59
N LEU A 300 30.23 -0.66 9.29
CA LEU A 300 30.34 -1.75 8.32
C LEU A 300 31.64 -2.54 8.51
N LEU A 301 32.79 -1.85 8.65
CA LEU A 301 34.08 -2.48 8.95
C LEU A 301 34.05 -3.30 10.24
N TRP A 302 33.43 -2.77 11.30
CA TRP A 302 33.24 -3.48 12.56
C TRP A 302 32.44 -4.77 12.37
N THR A 303 31.31 -4.69 11.64
CA THR A 303 30.45 -5.84 11.37
C THR A 303 31.19 -6.92 10.57
N LEU A 304 31.88 -6.53 9.50
CA LEU A 304 32.65 -7.45 8.65
C LEU A 304 33.83 -8.09 9.41
N ALA A 305 34.49 -7.36 10.31
CA ALA A 305 35.60 -7.86 11.09
C ALA A 305 35.17 -9.01 12.02
N ARG A 306 34.04 -8.85 12.72
CA ARG A 306 33.53 -9.84 13.68
C ARG A 306 33.04 -11.12 13.02
N GLU A 307 32.41 -11.02 11.87
CA GLU A 307 31.96 -12.22 11.14
C GLU A 307 33.12 -13.11 10.66
N GLN A 308 34.32 -12.54 10.52
CA GLN A 308 35.50 -13.23 10.00
C GLN A 308 36.62 -13.42 11.03
N ASN A 309 36.38 -13.06 12.30
CA ASN A 309 37.39 -13.06 13.37
C ASN A 309 38.70 -12.34 12.95
N ARG A 310 38.57 -11.14 12.36
CA ARG A 310 39.72 -10.34 11.91
C ARG A 310 40.01 -9.19 12.85
N ASP A 311 40.73 -9.48 13.93
CA ASP A 311 41.09 -8.55 15.00
C ASP A 311 41.71 -7.24 14.50
N VAL A 312 42.51 -7.29 13.43
CA VAL A 312 43.19 -6.12 12.85
C VAL A 312 42.20 -5.09 12.26
N ILE A 313 41.09 -5.54 11.67
CA ILE A 313 40.07 -4.62 11.11
C ILE A 313 39.20 -4.05 12.23
N GLU A 314 38.90 -4.87 13.23
CA GLU A 314 38.18 -4.47 14.43
C GLU A 314 38.94 -3.39 15.21
N GLU A 315 40.23 -3.63 15.45
CA GLU A 315 41.14 -2.67 16.09
C GLU A 315 41.24 -1.37 15.29
N PHE A 316 41.36 -1.46 13.95
CA PHE A 316 41.34 -0.28 13.08
C PHE A 316 40.04 0.53 13.26
N ALA A 317 38.88 -0.12 13.24
CA ALA A 317 37.59 0.55 13.36
C ALA A 317 37.44 1.22 14.74
N ARG A 318 37.86 0.53 15.82
CA ARG A 318 37.82 1.05 17.19
C ARG A 318 38.76 2.23 17.41
N ASN A 319 40.00 2.12 16.95
CA ASN A 319 40.99 3.19 17.06
C ASN A 319 40.58 4.41 16.21
N THR A 320 40.03 4.17 15.01
CA THR A 320 39.58 5.26 14.15
C THR A 320 38.33 5.95 14.71
N ALA A 321 37.38 5.21 15.28
CA ALA A 321 36.18 5.78 15.88
C ALA A 321 36.48 6.61 17.14
N SER A 322 37.32 6.09 18.04
CA SER A 322 37.73 6.80 19.26
C SER A 322 38.55 8.06 18.97
N ALA A 323 39.34 8.07 17.90
CA ALA A 323 40.13 9.22 17.48
C ALA A 323 39.38 10.22 16.58
N ASP A 324 38.13 9.95 16.18
CA ASP A 324 37.37 10.88 15.32
C ASP A 324 36.98 12.14 16.08
N ALA A 325 36.94 13.29 15.40
CA ALA A 325 36.58 14.57 16.02
C ALA A 325 35.07 14.72 16.28
N ALA A 326 34.22 13.93 15.65
CA ALA A 326 32.76 14.01 15.81
C ALA A 326 32.28 13.17 17.02
N PRO A 327 31.61 13.77 18.02
CA PRO A 327 31.12 13.04 19.19
C PRO A 327 30.19 11.86 18.83
N THR A 328 29.39 12.00 17.78
CA THR A 328 28.50 10.94 17.30
C THR A 328 29.23 9.70 16.77
N ILE A 329 30.49 9.84 16.34
CA ILE A 329 31.32 8.72 15.86
C ILE A 329 32.08 8.09 17.03
N GLN A 330 32.54 8.89 17.99
CA GLN A 330 33.17 8.39 19.21
C GLN A 330 32.23 7.46 20.00
N LEU A 331 30.93 7.80 20.05
CA LEU A 331 29.88 6.98 20.67
C LEU A 331 29.71 5.58 20.05
N LEU A 332 30.28 5.31 18.88
CA LEU A 332 30.27 3.96 18.30
C LEU A 332 31.02 2.96 19.19
N VAL A 333 32.06 3.40 19.91
CA VAL A 333 32.81 2.54 20.82
C VAL A 333 31.91 2.07 21.97
N ASP A 334 31.15 2.98 22.55
CA ASP A 334 30.16 2.65 23.60
C ASP A 334 29.03 1.77 23.06
N GLU A 335 28.58 2.01 21.82
CA GLU A 335 27.59 1.17 21.12
C GLU A 335 28.10 -0.27 20.97
N TRP A 336 29.37 -0.46 20.58
CA TRP A 336 29.97 -1.77 20.39
C TRP A 336 30.25 -2.49 21.70
N ASP A 337 30.76 -1.77 22.71
CA ASP A 337 31.03 -2.31 24.05
C ASP A 337 29.71 -2.69 24.75
N GLY A 338 28.65 -1.87 24.60
CA GLY A 338 27.30 -2.18 25.09
C GLY A 338 26.67 -3.38 24.39
N ARG A 339 26.90 -3.56 23.08
CA ARG A 339 26.42 -4.73 22.34
C ARG A 339 27.16 -6.01 22.71
N ALA A 340 28.46 -5.93 23.02
CA ALA A 340 29.23 -7.07 23.54
C ALA A 340 28.71 -7.52 24.92
N ALA A 341 28.34 -6.56 25.78
CA ALA A 341 27.68 -6.85 27.06
C ALA A 341 26.28 -7.47 26.87
N ALA A 342 25.47 -6.98 25.94
CA ALA A 342 24.15 -7.53 25.63
C ALA A 342 24.19 -8.95 25.00
N LEU A 343 25.23 -9.25 24.20
CA LEU A 343 25.50 -10.60 23.69
C LEU A 343 25.96 -11.56 24.80
N ALA A 344 26.66 -11.05 25.83
CA ALA A 344 27.03 -11.83 27.00
C ALA A 344 25.82 -12.11 27.94
N ASP A 345 24.81 -11.24 27.92
CA ASP A 345 23.52 -11.38 28.63
C ASP A 345 22.42 -12.08 27.77
N ALA A 346 22.80 -12.72 26.66
CA ALA A 346 21.85 -13.31 25.72
C ALA A 346 20.92 -14.32 26.40
N VAL A 347 19.61 -14.13 26.19
CA VAL A 347 18.60 -15.11 26.60
C VAL A 347 18.88 -16.44 25.90
N GLU A 348 19.27 -17.46 26.66
CA GLU A 348 19.28 -18.84 26.21
C GLU A 348 17.83 -19.33 26.09
N TYR A 349 17.47 -19.83 24.90
CA TYR A 349 16.19 -20.47 24.68
C TYR A 349 16.38 -21.98 24.67
N ASP A 350 15.53 -22.70 25.40
CA ASP A 350 15.54 -24.16 25.41
C ASP A 350 14.68 -24.73 24.28
N TYR A 351 15.31 -25.12 23.17
CA TYR A 351 14.66 -25.85 22.07
C TYR A 351 15.66 -26.77 21.36
N THR A 352 15.15 -27.78 20.67
CA THR A 352 15.96 -28.70 19.84
C THR A 352 15.73 -28.43 18.36
N VAL A 353 16.79 -28.45 17.56
CA VAL A 353 16.69 -28.37 16.09
C VAL A 353 16.34 -29.75 15.55
N PRO A 354 15.17 -29.94 14.92
CA PRO A 354 14.75 -31.26 14.43
C PRO A 354 15.67 -31.79 13.34
N GLN A 355 16.11 -33.03 13.46
CA GLN A 355 16.85 -33.74 12.40
C GLN A 355 15.85 -34.41 11.45
N ILE A 356 15.99 -34.15 10.14
CA ILE A 356 15.04 -34.64 9.13
C ILE A 356 15.53 -35.94 8.52
N ALA A 357 14.75 -37.02 8.73
CA ALA A 357 14.94 -38.29 8.04
C ALA A 357 14.25 -38.24 6.67
N TRP A 358 15.04 -38.19 5.59
CA TRP A 358 14.55 -38.00 4.22
C TRP A 358 14.06 -39.26 3.51
N ALA A 359 14.58 -40.42 3.92
CA ALA A 359 14.13 -41.72 3.45
C ALA A 359 12.94 -42.20 4.28
N THR A 360 11.84 -42.55 3.62
CA THR A 360 10.66 -43.16 4.25
C THR A 360 10.33 -44.47 3.54
N GLU A 361 10.45 -45.59 4.25
CA GLU A 361 10.04 -46.89 3.71
C GLU A 361 8.51 -46.91 3.47
N PRO A 362 8.05 -47.35 2.27
CA PRO A 362 6.63 -47.43 1.97
C PRO A 362 5.94 -48.52 2.79
N THR A 363 5.35 -48.12 3.93
CA THR A 363 4.49 -49.01 4.72
C THR A 363 3.19 -49.32 3.95
N PRO A 364 2.49 -50.43 4.26
CA PRO A 364 1.22 -50.75 3.63
C PRO A 364 0.20 -49.60 3.72
N GLY A 365 0.12 -48.91 4.86
CA GLY A 365 -0.76 -47.76 5.04
C GLY A 365 -0.37 -46.54 4.20
N LEU A 366 0.93 -46.29 4.01
CA LEU A 366 1.40 -45.20 3.14
C LEU A 366 1.13 -45.51 1.66
N ILE A 367 1.32 -46.76 1.24
CA ILE A 367 1.00 -47.21 -0.13
C ILE A 367 -0.49 -46.99 -0.40
N GLU A 368 -1.36 -47.39 0.53
CA GLU A 368 -2.81 -47.23 0.41
C GLU A 368 -3.22 -45.75 0.33
N ALA A 369 -2.59 -44.88 1.13
CA ALA A 369 -2.80 -43.43 1.08
C ALA A 369 -2.36 -42.83 -0.27
N ILE A 370 -1.26 -43.29 -0.84
CA ILE A 370 -0.79 -42.86 -2.18
C ILE A 370 -1.72 -43.37 -3.28
N GLU A 371 -2.26 -44.59 -3.17
CA GLU A 371 -3.25 -45.12 -4.11
C GLU A 371 -4.54 -44.29 -4.10
N ARG A 372 -5.03 -43.90 -2.91
CA ARG A 372 -6.15 -42.97 -2.77
C ARG A 372 -5.83 -41.61 -3.40
N LEU A 373 -4.67 -41.03 -3.08
CA LEU A 373 -4.22 -39.76 -3.67
C LEU A 373 -4.23 -39.82 -5.21
N TRP A 374 -3.70 -40.89 -5.80
CA TRP A 374 -3.65 -41.05 -7.26
C TRP A 374 -5.04 -41.14 -7.89
N ARG A 375 -5.96 -41.87 -7.24
CA ARG A 375 -7.36 -41.99 -7.67
C ARG A 375 -8.05 -40.63 -7.64
N ASP A 376 -7.94 -39.91 -6.53
CA ASP A 376 -8.62 -38.64 -6.31
C ASP A 376 -8.08 -37.55 -7.25
N MET A 377 -6.76 -37.50 -7.48
CA MET A 377 -6.16 -36.57 -8.44
C MET A 377 -6.66 -36.83 -9.86
N ASN A 378 -6.70 -38.09 -10.30
CA ASN A 378 -7.17 -38.44 -11.65
C ASN A 378 -8.68 -38.18 -11.82
N GLN A 379 -9.49 -38.42 -10.79
CA GLN A 379 -10.90 -38.02 -10.79
C GLN A 379 -11.06 -36.50 -10.96
N GLY A 380 -10.22 -35.71 -10.28
CA GLY A 380 -10.18 -34.26 -10.46
C GLY A 380 -9.82 -33.86 -11.90
N VAL A 381 -8.84 -34.55 -12.51
CA VAL A 381 -8.44 -34.32 -13.91
C VAL A 381 -9.59 -34.59 -14.86
N ASP A 382 -10.32 -35.68 -14.65
CA ASP A 382 -11.47 -36.06 -15.49
C ASP A 382 -12.59 -35.00 -15.43
N GLU A 383 -12.92 -34.51 -14.25
CA GLU A 383 -13.94 -33.48 -14.06
C GLU A 383 -13.49 -32.12 -14.65
N ALA A 384 -12.24 -31.72 -14.42
CA ALA A 384 -11.69 -30.50 -15.01
C ALA A 384 -11.69 -30.56 -16.55
N ASN A 385 -11.30 -31.70 -17.13
CA ASN A 385 -11.32 -31.92 -18.57
C ASN A 385 -12.74 -31.95 -19.13
N LYS A 386 -13.72 -32.47 -18.38
CA LYS A 386 -15.14 -32.43 -18.75
C LYS A 386 -15.67 -31.00 -18.77
N GLN A 387 -15.33 -30.19 -17.78
CA GLN A 387 -15.70 -28.76 -17.75
C GLN A 387 -15.03 -27.98 -18.88
N ALA A 388 -13.75 -28.24 -19.17
CA ALA A 388 -13.04 -27.62 -20.28
C ALA A 388 -13.70 -27.92 -21.62
N ARG A 389 -14.13 -29.18 -21.86
CA ARG A 389 -14.91 -29.57 -23.05
C ARG A 389 -16.25 -28.85 -23.12
N ALA A 390 -17.00 -28.79 -22.02
CA ALA A 390 -18.29 -28.09 -21.98
C ALA A 390 -18.16 -26.58 -22.23
N HIS A 391 -17.14 -25.94 -21.65
CA HIS A 391 -16.85 -24.52 -21.86
C HIS A 391 -16.42 -24.23 -23.30
N TYR A 392 -15.62 -25.12 -23.89
CA TYR A 392 -15.23 -25.06 -25.30
C TYR A 392 -16.45 -25.14 -26.23
N GLU A 393 -17.34 -26.12 -26.04
CA GLU A 393 -18.56 -26.27 -26.85
C GLU A 393 -19.50 -25.07 -26.68
N TRP A 394 -19.67 -24.57 -25.45
CA TRP A 394 -20.44 -23.34 -25.21
C TRP A 394 -19.84 -22.12 -25.91
N GLY A 395 -18.53 -21.91 -25.82
CA GLY A 395 -17.83 -20.81 -26.52
C GLY A 395 -17.98 -20.91 -28.04
N LYS A 396 -17.83 -22.11 -28.60
CA LYS A 396 -18.05 -22.40 -30.02
C LYS A 396 -19.49 -22.07 -30.46
N SER A 397 -20.49 -22.40 -29.63
CA SER A 397 -21.91 -22.06 -29.89
C SER A 397 -22.19 -20.54 -29.89
N LYS A 398 -21.30 -19.74 -29.30
CA LYS A 398 -21.37 -18.27 -29.26
C LYS A 398 -20.43 -17.59 -30.27
N GLY A 399 -19.78 -18.36 -31.15
CA GLY A 399 -18.86 -17.84 -32.16
C GLY A 399 -17.46 -17.50 -31.65
N HIS A 400 -17.07 -17.96 -30.45
CA HIS A 400 -15.71 -17.79 -29.92
C HIS A 400 -14.78 -18.93 -30.37
N SER A 401 -13.51 -18.61 -30.65
CA SER A 401 -12.48 -19.58 -31.07
C SER A 401 -11.44 -19.86 -29.97
N TRP A 402 -11.87 -20.28 -28.79
CA TRP A 402 -10.95 -20.60 -27.70
C TRP A 402 -10.29 -21.97 -27.87
N PRO A 403 -9.00 -22.14 -27.52
CA PRO A 403 -8.36 -23.45 -27.53
C PRO A 403 -8.94 -24.37 -26.43
N LEU A 404 -9.09 -25.66 -26.72
CA LEU A 404 -9.44 -26.68 -25.73
C LEU A 404 -8.17 -27.14 -25.02
N ASN A 405 -7.97 -26.68 -23.78
CA ASN A 405 -6.85 -27.11 -22.95
C ASN A 405 -7.31 -28.26 -22.03
N GLN A 406 -6.60 -29.39 -22.08
CA GLN A 406 -6.85 -30.55 -21.22
C GLN A 406 -5.62 -30.86 -20.37
N THR A 407 -5.86 -31.26 -19.12
CA THR A 407 -4.83 -31.70 -18.20
C THR A 407 -4.60 -33.20 -18.40
N GLU A 408 -3.33 -33.62 -18.51
CA GLU A 408 -2.99 -35.03 -18.66
C GLU A 408 -3.20 -35.80 -17.33
N PRO A 409 -3.71 -37.05 -17.38
CA PRO A 409 -3.81 -37.90 -16.19
C PRO A 409 -2.45 -38.29 -15.61
N PHE A 410 -2.41 -38.52 -14.30
CA PHE A 410 -1.26 -39.05 -13.58
C PHE A 410 -1.10 -40.55 -13.83
N THR A 411 0.02 -40.95 -14.44
CA THR A 411 0.28 -42.34 -14.84
C THR A 411 0.75 -43.21 -13.66
N GLU A 412 0.58 -44.53 -13.80
CA GLU A 412 1.12 -45.53 -12.87
C GLU A 412 2.65 -45.50 -12.79
N ALA A 413 3.32 -45.16 -13.90
CA ALA A 413 4.77 -44.98 -13.93
C ALA A 413 5.22 -43.82 -13.01
N LYS A 414 4.50 -42.68 -13.01
CA LYS A 414 4.75 -41.56 -12.09
C LYS A 414 4.50 -41.97 -10.63
N LYS A 415 3.49 -42.80 -10.35
CA LYS A 415 3.24 -43.33 -9.00
C LYS A 415 4.40 -44.17 -8.47
N LYS A 416 4.91 -45.08 -9.31
CA LYS A 416 6.07 -45.91 -8.98
C LYS A 416 7.33 -45.07 -8.74
N ALA A 417 7.54 -44.04 -9.55
CA ALA A 417 8.65 -43.10 -9.38
C ALA A 417 8.52 -42.30 -8.07
N LEU A 418 7.31 -41.88 -7.67
CA LEU A 418 7.09 -41.24 -6.38
C LEU A 418 7.46 -42.19 -5.23
N LEU A 419 7.02 -43.45 -5.24
CA LEU A 419 7.35 -44.41 -4.19
C LEU A 419 8.87 -44.64 -4.07
N GLN A 420 9.57 -44.72 -5.19
CA GLN A 420 11.04 -44.80 -5.20
C GLN A 420 11.69 -43.53 -4.63
N TYR A 421 11.15 -42.36 -4.97
CA TYR A 421 11.63 -41.09 -4.46
C TYR A 421 11.39 -40.94 -2.94
N LEU A 422 10.24 -41.39 -2.43
CA LEU A 422 9.96 -41.39 -0.99
C LEU A 422 10.93 -42.28 -0.21
N ALA A 423 11.30 -43.44 -0.76
CA ALA A 423 12.28 -44.35 -0.15
C ALA A 423 13.73 -43.84 -0.23
N SER A 424 14.03 -42.88 -1.11
CA SER A 424 15.36 -42.31 -1.29
C SER A 424 15.74 -41.38 -0.12
N PRO A 425 17.02 -41.38 0.33
CA PRO A 425 17.52 -40.37 1.28
C PRO A 425 17.68 -38.98 0.64
N GLU A 426 17.57 -38.86 -0.69
CA GLU A 426 17.72 -37.59 -1.38
C GLU A 426 16.52 -36.67 -1.14
N PRO A 427 16.74 -35.39 -0.75
CA PRO A 427 15.68 -34.41 -0.58
C PRO A 427 14.99 -33.97 -1.87
N LEU A 428 15.67 -34.09 -3.02
CA LEU A 428 15.18 -33.69 -4.34
C LEU A 428 15.03 -34.93 -5.25
N PRO A 429 14.07 -34.94 -6.17
CA PRO A 429 13.88 -36.07 -7.07
C PRO A 429 14.96 -36.10 -8.16
N ALA A 430 15.33 -37.31 -8.60
CA ALA A 430 16.33 -37.51 -9.67
C ALA A 430 15.86 -37.00 -11.05
N VAL A 431 14.55 -36.84 -11.25
CA VAL A 431 13.94 -36.29 -12.48
C VAL A 431 13.10 -35.08 -12.07
N GLY A 432 13.25 -33.96 -12.80
CA GLY A 432 12.53 -32.72 -12.51
C GLY A 432 11.01 -32.88 -12.53
N SER A 433 10.30 -32.12 -11.69
CA SER A 433 8.84 -32.18 -11.59
C SER A 433 8.16 -31.63 -12.85
N SER A 434 7.20 -32.34 -13.42
CA SER A 434 6.28 -31.77 -14.42
C SER A 434 5.27 -30.85 -13.71
N THR A 435 5.04 -29.64 -14.20
CA THR A 435 4.06 -28.71 -13.60
C THR A 435 2.64 -29.26 -13.70
N SER A 436 2.03 -29.58 -12.56
CA SER A 436 0.62 -30.00 -12.51
C SER A 436 -0.32 -28.82 -12.33
N ASN A 437 -1.56 -28.95 -12.81
CA ASN A 437 -2.61 -27.96 -12.56
C ASN A 437 -3.02 -28.01 -11.07
N TRP A 438 -2.49 -27.09 -10.27
CA TRP A 438 -2.70 -27.05 -8.82
C TRP A 438 -4.17 -26.99 -8.41
N ASN A 439 -5.05 -26.38 -9.23
CA ASN A 439 -6.49 -26.32 -8.94
C ASN A 439 -7.15 -27.70 -8.93
N VAL A 440 -6.59 -28.65 -9.68
CA VAL A 440 -7.10 -30.01 -9.80
C VAL A 440 -6.63 -30.88 -8.63
N VAL A 441 -5.37 -30.75 -8.24
CA VAL A 441 -4.75 -31.63 -7.23
C VAL A 441 -4.89 -31.14 -5.79
N ARG A 442 -5.25 -29.87 -5.56
CA ARG A 442 -5.27 -29.27 -4.22
C ARG A 442 -6.16 -30.02 -3.22
N VAL A 443 -7.34 -30.45 -3.64
CA VAL A 443 -8.29 -31.15 -2.75
C VAL A 443 -7.76 -32.51 -2.34
N ALA A 444 -7.24 -33.28 -3.32
CA ALA A 444 -6.65 -34.59 -3.07
C ALA A 444 -5.42 -34.50 -2.15
N LEU A 445 -4.56 -33.50 -2.38
CA LEU A 445 -3.39 -33.23 -1.54
C LEU A 445 -3.76 -32.83 -0.10
N ALA A 446 -4.84 -32.05 0.09
CA ALA A 446 -5.31 -31.67 1.42
C ALA A 446 -5.87 -32.87 2.19
N SER A 447 -6.55 -33.80 1.51
CA SER A 447 -6.98 -35.08 2.11
C SER A 447 -5.78 -35.94 2.50
N PHE A 448 -4.82 -36.09 1.58
CA PHE A 448 -3.59 -36.85 1.79
C PHE A 448 -2.75 -36.30 2.95
N ALA A 449 -2.65 -34.97 3.08
CA ALA A 449 -1.92 -34.30 4.17
C ALA A 449 -2.42 -34.66 5.57
N GLY A 450 -3.64 -35.18 5.70
CA GLY A 450 -4.21 -35.56 6.97
C GLY A 450 -4.46 -37.06 7.15
N GLU A 451 -3.87 -37.90 6.31
CA GLU A 451 -3.81 -39.35 6.49
C GLU A 451 -2.79 -39.70 7.59
N PRO A 452 -3.10 -40.59 8.55
CA PRO A 452 -2.19 -40.92 9.65
C PRO A 452 -0.83 -41.48 9.23
N ALA A 453 -0.76 -42.11 8.05
CA ALA A 453 0.47 -42.70 7.51
C ALA A 453 1.40 -41.69 6.83
N VAL A 454 0.99 -40.41 6.71
CA VAL A 454 1.72 -39.38 5.98
C VAL A 454 2.49 -38.49 6.95
N SER A 455 3.81 -38.49 6.85
CA SER A 455 4.69 -37.61 7.63
C SER A 455 4.91 -36.25 6.93
N PRO A 456 5.41 -35.21 7.64
CA PRO A 456 5.76 -33.93 7.02
C PRO A 456 6.70 -34.05 5.82
N VAL A 457 7.69 -34.96 5.92
CA VAL A 457 8.65 -35.24 4.83
C VAL A 457 7.96 -35.89 3.65
N VAL A 458 7.12 -36.90 3.88
CA VAL A 458 6.37 -37.58 2.82
C VAL A 458 5.47 -36.59 2.09
N LEU A 459 4.76 -35.73 2.82
CA LEU A 459 3.91 -34.70 2.23
C LEU A 459 4.73 -33.73 1.39
N ALA A 460 5.82 -33.17 1.94
CA ALA A 460 6.64 -32.19 1.25
C ALA A 460 7.29 -32.76 -0.03
N LYS A 461 7.84 -33.99 0.03
CA LYS A 461 8.37 -34.71 -1.15
C LYS A 461 7.27 -34.98 -2.18
N THR A 462 6.09 -35.42 -1.75
CA THR A 462 4.96 -35.71 -2.64
C THR A 462 4.47 -34.46 -3.36
N VAL A 463 4.30 -33.35 -2.64
CA VAL A 463 3.91 -32.06 -3.23
C VAL A 463 4.97 -31.60 -4.23
N HIS A 464 6.25 -31.62 -3.86
CA HIS A 464 7.37 -31.24 -4.74
C HIS A 464 7.46 -32.13 -6.00
N PHE A 465 7.16 -33.42 -5.88
CA PHE A 465 7.16 -34.35 -7.01
C PHE A 465 6.02 -34.08 -8.00
N ILE A 466 4.82 -33.75 -7.50
CA ILE A 466 3.65 -33.41 -8.32
C ILE A 466 3.82 -32.06 -9.02
N GLY A 467 4.56 -31.12 -8.43
CA GLY A 467 4.99 -29.88 -9.05
C GLY A 467 5.92 -29.09 -8.12
N PRO A 468 6.58 -28.03 -8.61
CA PRO A 468 7.59 -27.34 -7.82
C PRO A 468 7.01 -26.81 -6.50
N ALA A 469 7.68 -27.15 -5.39
CA ALA A 469 7.36 -26.70 -4.03
C ALA A 469 7.42 -25.16 -3.86
N GLY A 470 7.93 -24.45 -4.86
CA GLY A 470 8.06 -23.01 -4.90
C GLY A 470 8.82 -22.57 -6.14
N VAL A 471 9.00 -21.27 -6.31
CA VAL A 471 9.82 -20.67 -7.37
C VAL A 471 10.74 -19.65 -6.71
N ARG A 472 12.06 -19.80 -6.90
CA ARG A 472 13.10 -18.97 -6.24
C ARG A 472 12.92 -18.99 -4.71
N GLU A 473 12.84 -17.83 -4.08
CA GLU A 473 12.71 -17.63 -2.63
C GLU A 473 11.26 -17.73 -2.12
N ALA A 474 10.29 -18.13 -2.96
CA ALA A 474 8.88 -18.15 -2.60
C ALA A 474 8.29 -19.57 -2.61
N LEU A 475 7.74 -20.00 -1.47
CA LEU A 475 7.01 -21.26 -1.33
C LEU A 475 5.66 -21.23 -2.05
N ASN A 476 5.33 -22.36 -2.66
CA ASN A 476 4.07 -22.61 -3.36
C ASN A 476 2.89 -22.64 -2.38
N HIS A 477 1.76 -22.05 -2.77
CA HIS A 477 0.53 -22.05 -1.96
C HIS A 477 0.02 -23.46 -1.64
N ALA A 478 0.11 -24.41 -2.56
CA ALA A 478 -0.32 -25.79 -2.33
C ALA A 478 0.50 -26.47 -1.22
N LEU A 479 1.81 -26.20 -1.16
CA LEU A 479 2.65 -26.69 -0.07
C LEU A 479 2.28 -26.04 1.27
N ILE A 480 2.09 -24.72 1.28
CA ILE A 480 1.70 -23.99 2.51
C ILE A 480 0.35 -24.48 3.04
N ASP A 481 -0.65 -24.59 2.16
CA ASP A 481 -2.01 -25.03 2.52
C ASP A 481 -1.99 -26.44 3.11
N THR A 482 -1.28 -27.37 2.47
CA THR A 482 -1.21 -28.77 2.91
C THR A 482 -0.45 -28.93 4.22
N ILE A 483 0.64 -28.18 4.43
CA ILE A 483 1.38 -28.16 5.70
C ILE A 483 0.52 -27.59 6.83
N ASN A 484 -0.25 -26.52 6.57
CA ASN A 484 -1.19 -25.99 7.54
C ASN A 484 -2.29 -27.01 7.91
N VAL A 485 -2.82 -27.74 6.92
CA VAL A 485 -3.82 -28.80 7.15
C VAL A 485 -3.22 -29.94 7.98
N MET A 486 -2.00 -30.38 7.67
CA MET A 486 -1.31 -31.42 8.42
C MET A 486 -1.06 -31.00 9.87
N HIS A 487 -0.55 -29.79 10.09
CA HIS A 487 -0.32 -29.26 11.44
C HIS A 487 -1.61 -29.18 12.26
N ALA A 488 -2.70 -28.70 11.67
CA ALA A 488 -3.98 -28.60 12.35
C ALA A 488 -4.52 -29.96 12.84
N ARG A 489 -4.11 -31.07 12.21
CA ARG A 489 -4.54 -32.43 12.57
C ARG A 489 -3.57 -33.16 13.49
N THR A 490 -2.27 -32.94 13.29
CA THR A 490 -1.21 -33.76 13.91
C THR A 490 -0.36 -32.99 14.92
N GLY A 491 -0.45 -31.66 14.95
CA GLY A 491 0.48 -30.79 15.68
C GLY A 491 1.88 -30.70 15.06
N ARG A 492 2.12 -31.37 13.93
CA ARG A 492 3.40 -31.37 13.19
C ARG A 492 3.21 -31.01 11.72
N PRO A 493 4.24 -30.45 11.06
CA PRO A 493 5.53 -30.05 11.62
C PRO A 493 5.43 -28.80 12.49
N THR A 494 6.41 -28.55 13.37
CA THR A 494 6.64 -27.20 13.92
C THR A 494 7.24 -26.29 12.84
N LEU A 495 7.26 -24.98 13.05
CA LEU A 495 7.77 -24.05 12.03
C LEU A 495 9.28 -24.25 11.82
N LEU A 496 10.01 -24.58 12.89
CA LEU A 496 11.43 -24.93 12.84
C LEU A 496 11.65 -26.26 12.13
N GLU A 497 10.82 -27.27 12.39
CA GLU A 497 10.87 -28.56 11.67
C GLU A 497 10.61 -28.37 10.17
N PHE A 498 9.58 -27.60 9.81
CA PHE A 498 9.28 -27.31 8.42
C PHE A 498 10.41 -26.51 7.75
N CYS A 499 11.08 -25.61 8.47
CA CYS A 499 12.24 -24.91 7.94
C CYS A 499 13.37 -25.87 7.53
N GLN A 500 13.63 -26.91 8.33
CA GLN A 500 14.63 -27.93 7.98
C GLN A 500 14.21 -28.75 6.76
N ILE A 501 12.91 -29.06 6.62
CA ILE A 501 12.36 -29.71 5.43
C ILE A 501 12.48 -28.79 4.20
N ALA A 502 12.11 -27.53 4.33
CA ALA A 502 12.18 -26.55 3.24
C ALA A 502 13.63 -26.33 2.77
N ALA A 503 14.60 -26.32 3.69
CA ALA A 503 16.02 -26.24 3.38
C ALA A 503 16.49 -27.39 2.47
N GLY A 504 16.09 -28.63 2.76
CA GLY A 504 16.40 -29.77 1.88
C GLY A 504 15.77 -29.65 0.49
N LEU A 505 14.63 -28.96 0.37
CA LEU A 505 14.00 -28.67 -0.92
C LEU A 505 14.59 -27.44 -1.64
N GLY A 506 15.65 -26.82 -1.09
CA GLY A 506 16.34 -25.67 -1.68
C GLY A 506 15.80 -24.30 -1.28
N PHE A 507 15.00 -24.20 -0.20
CA PHE A 507 14.47 -22.92 0.31
C PHE A 507 15.11 -22.55 1.64
N ASP A 508 15.57 -21.31 1.76
CA ASP A 508 16.19 -20.81 3.00
C ASP A 508 15.15 -20.41 4.07
N ALA A 509 15.64 -20.03 5.25
CA ALA A 509 14.79 -19.55 6.34
C ALA A 509 14.02 -18.26 5.99
N ARG A 510 14.52 -17.45 5.04
CA ARG A 510 13.84 -16.24 4.56
C ARG A 510 12.58 -16.61 3.78
N ALA A 511 12.62 -17.65 2.95
CA ALA A 511 11.44 -18.15 2.25
C ALA A 511 10.33 -18.61 3.21
N VAL A 512 10.71 -19.26 4.32
CA VAL A 512 9.79 -19.69 5.38
C VAL A 512 9.22 -18.49 6.14
N MET A 513 10.06 -17.51 6.50
CA MET A 513 9.60 -16.26 7.11
C MET A 513 8.65 -15.49 6.19
N HIS A 514 8.94 -15.41 4.90
CA HIS A 514 8.07 -14.76 3.93
C HIS A 514 6.74 -15.49 3.77
N ALA A 515 6.74 -16.83 3.75
CA ALA A 515 5.51 -17.62 3.76
C ALA A 515 4.71 -17.46 5.06
N TYR A 516 5.40 -17.34 6.20
CA TYR A 516 4.77 -17.01 7.48
C TYR A 516 4.11 -15.63 7.41
N CYS A 517 4.82 -14.60 6.96
CA CYS A 517 4.34 -13.22 6.85
C CYS A 517 3.48 -12.96 5.61
N ARG A 518 2.88 -13.95 4.96
CA ARG A 518 2.06 -13.71 3.76
C ARG A 518 0.70 -13.10 4.10
N SER A 519 0.24 -12.11 3.35
CA SER A 519 -1.07 -11.46 3.57
C SER A 519 -2.28 -12.39 3.33
N TRP A 520 -2.11 -13.47 2.56
CA TRP A 520 -3.12 -14.50 2.35
C TRP A 520 -2.47 -15.87 2.24
N SER A 521 -3.19 -16.91 2.70
CA SER A 521 -2.67 -18.30 2.73
C SER A 521 -1.30 -18.36 3.43
N SER A 522 -1.19 -17.72 4.60
CA SER A 522 0.04 -17.68 5.39
C SER A 522 0.35 -19.04 6.02
N LEU A 523 1.63 -19.36 6.04
CA LEU A 523 2.14 -20.48 6.82
C LEU A 523 2.00 -20.18 8.32
N ALA A 524 1.57 -21.18 9.08
CA ALA A 524 1.38 -21.07 10.53
C ALA A 524 0.44 -19.93 10.93
N GLY A 525 -0.58 -19.67 10.10
CA GLY A 525 -1.60 -18.64 10.32
C GLY A 525 -2.31 -18.76 11.67
N LYS A 526 -2.55 -20.00 12.11
CA LYS A 526 -3.34 -20.38 13.28
C LYS A 526 -2.59 -21.34 14.22
N TRP A 527 -1.27 -21.46 14.09
CA TRP A 527 -0.49 -22.38 14.92
C TRP A 527 -0.28 -21.79 16.32
N SER A 528 -0.04 -22.65 17.31
CA SER A 528 0.27 -22.21 18.66
C SER A 528 1.63 -21.52 18.72
N SER A 529 1.84 -20.65 19.72
CA SER A 529 3.15 -20.02 19.95
C SER A 529 4.26 -21.06 20.10
N ASP A 530 4.01 -22.18 20.78
CA ASP A 530 4.97 -23.28 20.98
C ASP A 530 5.46 -23.91 19.67
N ALA A 531 4.62 -23.97 18.65
CA ALA A 531 4.99 -24.48 17.33
C ALA A 531 5.78 -23.47 16.49
N VAL A 532 5.82 -22.19 16.89
CA VAL A 532 6.30 -21.07 16.09
C VAL A 532 7.57 -20.45 16.67
N TRP A 533 7.60 -20.18 17.97
CA TRP A 533 8.67 -19.43 18.61
C TRP A 533 10.07 -20.05 18.44
N PRO A 534 10.26 -21.40 18.41
CA PRO A 534 11.60 -21.98 18.25
C PRO A 534 12.28 -21.58 16.94
N PHE A 535 11.50 -21.39 15.86
CA PHE A 535 12.02 -20.91 14.58
C PHE A 535 12.60 -19.50 14.72
N PHE A 536 11.86 -18.59 15.36
CA PHE A 536 12.29 -17.20 15.55
C PHE A 536 13.41 -17.05 16.57
N ALA A 537 13.43 -17.90 17.60
CA ALA A 537 14.54 -18.01 18.54
C ALA A 537 15.84 -18.45 17.86
N HIS A 538 15.74 -19.31 16.84
CA HIS A 538 16.87 -19.77 16.03
C HIS A 538 17.33 -18.76 14.98
N HIS A 539 16.39 -18.00 14.39
CA HIS A 539 16.64 -17.04 13.32
C HIS A 539 16.32 -15.59 13.76
N ARG A 540 16.97 -15.14 14.85
CA ARG A 540 16.71 -13.82 15.47
C ARG A 540 17.03 -12.65 14.54
N ASP A 541 18.01 -12.83 13.66
CA ASP A 541 18.42 -11.86 12.66
C ASP A 541 17.28 -11.52 11.68
N LEU A 542 16.43 -12.50 11.34
CA LEU A 542 15.27 -12.29 10.47
C LEU A 542 14.24 -11.34 11.10
N LEU A 543 14.06 -11.37 12.42
CA LEU A 543 13.17 -10.45 13.13
C LEU A 543 13.70 -9.02 13.08
N VAL A 544 15.01 -8.83 13.33
CA VAL A 544 15.65 -7.52 13.26
C VAL A 544 15.58 -6.94 11.85
N GLN A 545 15.85 -7.76 10.83
CA GLN A 545 15.72 -7.38 9.42
C GLN A 545 14.27 -7.00 9.08
N ALA A 546 13.28 -7.78 9.53
CA ALA A 546 11.87 -7.53 9.25
C ALA A 546 11.35 -6.24 9.91
N LEU A 547 11.89 -5.87 11.08
CA LEU A 547 11.56 -4.61 11.77
C LEU A 547 12.21 -3.37 11.13
N ALA A 548 13.20 -3.53 10.25
CA ALA A 548 13.79 -2.40 9.55
C ALA A 548 12.79 -1.77 8.54
N PRO A 549 12.86 -0.44 8.28
CA PRO A 549 12.04 0.20 7.27
C PRO A 549 12.33 -0.39 5.88
N ALA A 550 11.34 -1.00 5.24
CA ALA A 550 11.43 -1.60 3.91
C ALA A 550 10.43 -0.94 2.94
N ALA A 551 10.63 -1.16 1.63
CA ALA A 551 9.64 -0.78 0.63
C ALA A 551 8.31 -1.51 0.89
N ARG A 552 7.19 -0.89 0.51
CA ARG A 552 5.86 -1.46 0.73
C ARG A 552 5.69 -2.72 -0.10
N ASP A 553 5.70 -3.87 0.57
CA ASP A 553 5.36 -5.15 -0.03
C ASP A 553 3.90 -5.47 0.31
N TYR A 554 3.04 -5.49 -0.72
CA TYR A 554 1.61 -5.78 -0.56
C TYR A 554 1.34 -7.26 -0.19
N TYR A 555 2.32 -8.14 -0.39
CA TYR A 555 2.23 -9.58 -0.10
C TYR A 555 2.76 -9.91 1.30
N PHE A 556 3.46 -8.98 1.95
CA PHE A 556 4.06 -9.14 3.28
C PHE A 556 3.23 -8.43 4.36
N ASP A 557 2.61 -9.22 5.21
CA ASP A 557 1.91 -8.78 6.40
C ASP A 557 2.88 -8.59 7.57
N ARG A 558 3.26 -7.33 7.77
CA ARG A 558 4.14 -6.89 8.86
C ARG A 558 3.51 -7.11 10.24
N GLN A 559 2.18 -7.21 10.34
CA GLN A 559 1.51 -7.53 11.61
C GLN A 559 2.00 -8.87 12.17
N ARG A 560 2.29 -9.82 11.29
CA ARG A 560 2.75 -11.16 11.68
C ARG A 560 4.16 -11.14 12.29
N VAL A 561 5.00 -10.16 11.95
CA VAL A 561 6.30 -9.97 12.61
C VAL A 561 6.10 -9.67 14.10
N TYR A 562 5.13 -8.81 14.44
CA TYR A 562 4.79 -8.50 15.82
C TYR A 562 4.21 -9.71 16.55
N THR A 563 3.37 -10.51 15.88
CA THR A 563 2.88 -11.80 16.42
C THR A 563 4.02 -12.79 16.68
N ALA A 564 4.99 -12.88 15.77
CA ALA A 564 6.18 -13.72 15.94
C ALA A 564 7.00 -13.30 17.17
N ILE A 565 7.23 -11.99 17.35
CA ILE A 565 7.94 -11.46 18.52
C ILE A 565 7.16 -11.75 19.81
N ALA A 566 5.84 -11.58 19.79
CA ALA A 566 4.98 -11.86 20.93
C ALA A 566 4.91 -13.37 21.27
N SER A 567 5.22 -14.25 20.32
CA SER A 567 5.27 -15.70 20.56
C SER A 567 6.51 -16.15 21.35
N LEU A 568 7.57 -15.33 21.37
CA LEU A 568 8.80 -15.65 22.10
C LEU A 568 8.56 -15.64 23.61
N PRO A 569 9.10 -16.61 24.38
CA PRO A 569 9.02 -16.60 25.84
C PRO A 569 9.56 -15.31 26.45
N ARG A 570 10.64 -14.78 25.86
CA ARG A 570 11.20 -13.46 26.16
C ARG A 570 11.88 -12.91 24.90
N PRO A 571 11.54 -11.73 24.37
CA PRO A 571 12.20 -11.19 23.19
C PRO A 571 13.68 -10.83 23.47
N PRO A 572 14.60 -11.00 22.49
CA PRO A 572 15.99 -10.56 22.62
C PRO A 572 16.09 -9.05 22.78
N GLU A 573 17.09 -8.55 23.50
CA GLU A 573 17.22 -7.11 23.78
C GLU A 573 17.33 -6.24 22.51
N GLU A 574 18.03 -6.72 21.48
CA GLU A 574 18.14 -6.03 20.18
C GLU A 574 16.76 -5.82 19.54
N VAL A 575 15.86 -6.81 19.66
CA VAL A 575 14.48 -6.73 19.17
C VAL A 575 13.66 -5.80 20.06
N VAL A 576 13.83 -5.88 21.39
CA VAL A 576 13.13 -4.99 22.34
C VAL A 576 13.42 -3.52 22.04
N ASN A 577 14.67 -3.15 21.78
CA ASN A 577 15.04 -1.77 21.50
C ASN A 577 14.40 -1.26 20.21
N ALA A 578 14.48 -2.03 19.12
CA ALA A 578 13.80 -1.71 17.86
C ALA A 578 12.27 -1.59 18.02
N MET A 579 11.69 -2.43 18.88
CA MET A 579 10.26 -2.42 19.19
C MET A 579 9.84 -1.19 19.99
N PHE A 580 10.66 -0.71 20.93
CA PHE A 580 10.37 0.54 21.65
C PHE A 580 10.46 1.77 20.75
N ASP A 581 11.40 1.80 19.80
CA ASP A 581 11.46 2.87 18.79
C ASP A 581 10.16 2.96 17.97
N LEU A 582 9.55 1.81 17.66
CA LEU A 582 8.26 1.74 16.95
C LEU A 582 7.07 2.05 17.88
N ALA A 583 7.08 1.51 19.11
CA ALA A 583 6.00 1.63 20.08
C ALA A 583 5.86 3.05 20.68
N LEU A 584 6.95 3.82 20.71
CA LEU A 584 6.98 5.22 21.15
C LEU A 584 7.10 6.20 19.97
N GLY A 585 7.46 5.71 18.79
CA GLY A 585 7.73 6.52 17.60
C GLY A 585 6.49 7.03 16.87
N THR A 586 6.73 7.63 15.71
CA THR A 586 5.72 8.32 14.88
C THR A 586 4.95 7.39 13.93
N ALA A 587 5.29 6.10 13.90
CA ALA A 587 4.69 5.10 13.01
C ALA A 587 3.28 4.68 13.49
N LYS A 588 2.28 5.54 13.26
CA LYS A 588 0.91 5.42 13.81
C LYS A 588 0.25 4.05 13.63
N THR A 589 0.45 3.38 12.49
CA THR A 589 -0.15 2.06 12.18
C THR A 589 0.58 0.91 12.86
N GLU A 590 1.89 1.03 13.04
CA GLU A 590 2.74 -0.03 13.61
C GLU A 590 2.82 0.08 15.13
N ARG A 591 2.68 1.28 15.67
CA ARG A 591 2.73 1.60 17.10
C ARG A 591 1.87 0.68 17.97
N PRO A 592 0.54 0.53 17.76
CA PRO A 592 -0.28 -0.32 18.64
C PRO A 592 0.13 -1.80 18.55
N LEU A 593 0.59 -2.27 17.39
CA LEU A 593 1.07 -3.64 17.20
C LEU A 593 2.38 -3.86 17.97
N ALA A 594 3.29 -2.89 17.93
CA ALA A 594 4.52 -2.92 18.69
C ALA A 594 4.27 -2.89 20.20
N GLN A 595 3.35 -2.04 20.67
CA GLN A 595 2.92 -1.99 22.07
C GLN A 595 2.31 -3.31 22.54
N ALA A 596 1.45 -3.93 21.72
CA ALA A 596 0.82 -5.21 22.02
C ALA A 596 1.85 -6.35 22.11
N ALA A 597 2.83 -6.39 21.20
CA ALA A 597 3.90 -7.39 21.24
C ALA A 597 4.83 -7.23 22.45
N LEU A 598 4.91 -6.03 23.04
CA LEU A 598 5.66 -5.75 24.27
C LEU A 598 4.83 -5.95 25.55
N ALA A 599 3.56 -6.38 25.46
CA ALA A 599 2.64 -6.43 26.61
C ALA A 599 3.17 -7.23 27.80
N ASN A 600 3.85 -8.35 27.53
CA ASN A 600 4.39 -9.25 28.55
C ASN A 600 5.86 -8.97 28.93
N LEU A 601 6.49 -7.92 28.38
CA LEU A 601 7.87 -7.59 28.70
C LEU A 601 8.00 -7.10 30.15
N PRO A 602 8.83 -7.75 31.00
CA PRO A 602 9.08 -7.28 32.36
C PRO A 602 9.78 -5.92 32.39
N GLY A 603 9.34 -5.01 33.26
CA GLY A 603 9.98 -3.71 33.48
C GLY A 603 9.76 -2.68 32.36
N LYS A 604 8.83 -2.92 31.43
CA LYS A 604 8.51 -2.00 30.33
C LYS A 604 8.03 -0.64 30.83
N GLU A 605 7.32 -0.60 31.95
CA GLU A 605 6.72 0.59 32.53
C GLU A 605 7.79 1.65 32.86
N ALA A 606 8.95 1.24 33.37
CA ALA A 606 10.07 2.13 33.64
C ALA A 606 10.62 2.79 32.37
N ARG A 607 10.72 2.03 31.26
CA ARG A 607 11.13 2.57 29.95
C ARG A 607 10.11 3.58 29.41
N ILE A 608 8.82 3.31 29.58
CA ILE A 608 7.74 4.21 29.15
C ILE A 608 7.74 5.50 29.99
N ILE A 609 7.94 5.40 31.31
CA ILE A 609 8.08 6.57 32.20
C ILE A 609 9.26 7.45 31.77
N ASN A 610 10.41 6.86 31.47
CA ASN A 610 11.58 7.60 31.00
C ASN A 610 11.29 8.36 29.69
N ALA A 611 10.45 7.82 28.82
CA ALA A 611 10.06 8.46 27.57
C ALA A 611 9.22 9.74 27.76
N LEU A 612 8.66 10.00 28.96
CA LEU A 612 8.06 11.30 29.30
C LEU A 612 9.06 12.45 29.32
N SER A 613 10.37 12.16 29.28
CA SER A 613 11.44 13.17 29.20
C SER A 613 12.15 13.21 27.84
N ASP A 614 11.66 12.47 26.82
CA ASP A 614 12.25 12.49 25.46
C ASP A 614 12.21 13.91 24.86
N GLY A 615 13.20 14.29 24.06
CA GLY A 615 13.25 15.61 23.42
C GLY A 615 12.08 15.90 22.46
N ARG A 616 11.44 14.86 21.92
CA ARG A 616 10.35 14.94 20.94
C ARG A 616 8.99 14.94 21.64
N GLY A 617 8.18 15.98 21.40
CA GLY A 617 6.84 16.11 22.00
C GLY A 617 5.88 14.97 21.67
N GLU A 618 5.93 14.42 20.45
CA GLU A 618 5.06 13.30 20.07
C GLU A 618 5.37 12.03 20.87
N VAL A 619 6.64 11.74 21.14
CA VAL A 619 7.04 10.58 21.95
C VAL A 619 6.51 10.69 23.37
N ARG A 620 6.62 11.89 23.96
CA ARG A 620 6.09 12.16 25.30
C ARG A 620 4.56 12.01 25.35
N ALA A 621 3.86 12.47 24.30
CA ALA A 621 2.41 12.28 24.18
C ALA A 621 2.03 10.79 24.13
N VAL A 622 2.73 10.00 23.30
CA VAL A 622 2.51 8.56 23.16
C VAL A 622 2.81 7.82 24.47
N ALA A 623 3.88 8.18 25.17
CA ALA A 623 4.23 7.61 26.46
C ALA A 623 3.11 7.83 27.49
N ALA A 624 2.56 9.04 27.59
CA ALA A 624 1.45 9.34 28.49
C ALA A 624 0.19 8.52 28.17
N LEU A 625 -0.16 8.41 26.88
CA LEU A 625 -1.29 7.58 26.43
C LEU A 625 -1.07 6.10 26.75
N TRP A 626 0.14 5.58 26.54
CA TRP A 626 0.45 4.18 26.80
C TRP A 626 0.42 3.84 28.30
N LEU A 627 0.90 4.74 29.16
CA LEU A 627 0.78 4.60 30.62
C LEU A 627 -0.68 4.58 31.07
N THR A 628 -1.53 5.38 30.41
CA THR A 628 -2.97 5.42 30.66
C THR A 628 -3.63 4.10 30.29
N SER A 629 -3.32 3.55 29.11
CA SER A 629 -3.87 2.26 28.67
C SER A 629 -3.43 1.09 29.56
N LEU A 630 -2.20 1.15 30.08
CA LEU A 630 -1.68 0.19 31.06
C LEU A 630 -2.28 0.36 32.46
N ARG A 631 -3.01 1.46 32.72
CA ARG A 631 -3.54 1.84 34.04
C ARG A 631 -2.46 1.85 35.12
N HIS A 632 -1.26 2.30 34.77
CA HIS A 632 -0.10 2.24 35.66
C HIS A 632 -0.04 3.45 36.62
N GLU A 633 -0.77 3.37 37.74
CA GLU A 633 -0.89 4.47 38.72
C GLU A 633 0.46 4.97 39.29
N ALA A 634 1.47 4.11 39.37
CA ALA A 634 2.80 4.52 39.85
C ALA A 634 3.50 5.55 38.94
N ALA A 635 3.00 5.77 37.71
CA ALA A 635 3.49 6.83 36.83
C ALA A 635 2.94 8.23 37.14
N ILE A 636 1.94 8.36 38.02
CA ILE A 636 1.30 9.65 38.31
C ILE A 636 2.32 10.74 38.70
N PRO A 637 3.28 10.52 39.64
CA PRO A 637 4.25 11.56 39.98
C PRO A 637 5.12 12.01 38.80
N ALA A 638 5.47 11.09 37.89
CA ALA A 638 6.23 11.41 36.70
C ALA A 638 5.40 12.21 35.68
N LEU A 639 4.12 11.86 35.51
CA LEU A 639 3.17 12.59 34.67
C LEU A 639 2.94 14.02 35.18
N GLU A 640 2.77 14.21 36.49
CA GLU A 640 2.60 15.53 37.11
C GLU A 640 3.84 16.40 36.89
N ALA A 641 5.03 15.86 37.16
CA ALA A 641 6.30 16.55 36.96
C ALA A 641 6.54 16.94 35.49
N ALA A 642 6.21 16.04 34.56
CA ALA A 642 6.31 16.31 33.12
C ALA A 642 5.32 17.38 32.67
N THR A 643 4.05 17.30 33.11
CA THR A 643 2.98 18.24 32.73
C THR A 643 3.29 19.69 33.11
N ILE A 644 3.88 19.90 34.29
CA ILE A 644 4.26 21.23 34.79
C ILE A 644 5.31 21.90 33.89
N LYS A 645 6.29 21.11 33.40
CA LYS A 645 7.41 21.61 32.59
C LYS A 645 7.11 21.64 31.09
N GLU A 646 6.02 21.01 30.67
CA GLU A 646 5.68 20.82 29.27
C GLU A 646 5.25 22.13 28.59
N LYS A 647 5.83 22.37 27.41
CA LYS A 647 5.54 23.53 26.54
C LYS A 647 4.87 23.12 25.22
N ASN A 648 4.95 21.86 24.84
CA ASN A 648 4.31 21.33 23.65
C ASN A 648 2.85 20.98 23.94
N ASP A 649 1.93 21.63 23.24
CA ASP A 649 0.49 21.50 23.50
C ASP A 649 -0.04 20.07 23.32
N LEU A 650 0.49 19.32 22.36
CA LEU A 650 0.09 17.93 22.11
C LEU A 650 0.50 17.02 23.28
N ALA A 651 1.77 17.10 23.68
CA ALA A 651 2.30 16.33 24.80
C ALA A 651 1.59 16.69 26.11
N LYS A 652 1.43 17.99 26.38
CA LYS A 652 0.76 18.47 27.58
C LYS A 652 -0.69 18.01 27.62
N GLY A 653 -1.37 18.09 26.49
CA GLY A 653 -2.73 17.60 26.35
C GLY A 653 -2.88 16.12 26.68
N ALA A 654 -2.00 15.27 26.12
CA ALA A 654 -1.99 13.84 26.40
C ALA A 654 -1.68 13.52 27.88
N MET A 655 -0.76 14.26 28.51
CA MET A 655 -0.46 14.09 29.93
C MET A 655 -1.63 14.53 30.83
N LEU A 656 -2.33 15.61 30.48
CA LEU A 656 -3.53 16.05 31.21
C LEU A 656 -4.68 15.04 31.05
N ASP A 657 -4.87 14.48 29.86
CA ASP A 657 -5.85 13.41 29.64
C ASP A 657 -5.50 12.16 30.46
N ALA A 658 -4.21 11.79 30.54
CA ALA A 658 -3.72 10.71 31.40
C ALA A 658 -4.01 10.98 32.89
N LEU A 659 -3.64 12.16 33.38
CA LEU A 659 -3.87 12.56 34.78
C LEU A 659 -5.36 12.56 35.13
N GLN A 660 -6.23 13.03 34.23
CA GLN A 660 -7.67 12.97 34.42
C GLN A 660 -8.19 11.53 34.50
N ALA A 661 -7.69 10.63 33.63
CA ALA A 661 -8.04 9.22 33.67
C ALA A 661 -7.61 8.55 34.99
N PHE A 662 -6.55 9.04 35.63
CA PHE A 662 -6.14 8.66 36.99
C PHE A 662 -6.85 9.44 38.11
N GLY A 663 -7.89 10.22 37.79
CA GLY A 663 -8.69 10.96 38.77
C GLY A 663 -8.03 12.21 39.36
N LYS A 664 -7.00 12.77 38.72
CA LYS A 664 -6.33 14.01 39.17
C LYS A 664 -7.04 15.26 38.62
N PRO A 665 -7.14 16.34 39.41
CA PRO A 665 -7.74 17.60 38.96
C PRO A 665 -6.83 18.29 37.94
N VAL A 666 -7.28 18.39 36.69
CA VAL A 666 -6.48 18.91 35.57
C VAL A 666 -6.31 20.43 35.62
N GLU A 667 -7.23 21.12 36.28
CA GLU A 667 -7.30 22.57 36.42
C GLU A 667 -6.09 23.12 37.18
N ALA A 668 -5.53 22.32 38.10
CA ALA A 668 -4.34 22.67 38.87
C ALA A 668 -3.09 22.90 37.99
N TYR A 669 -3.11 22.41 36.75
CA TYR A 669 -1.98 22.47 35.81
C TYR A 669 -2.19 23.50 34.68
N LEU A 670 -3.28 24.27 34.73
CA LEU A 670 -3.64 25.29 33.74
C LEU A 670 -3.57 26.70 34.35
N ASP A 671 -2.64 27.52 33.85
CA ASP A 671 -2.42 28.88 34.36
C ASP A 671 -3.21 29.92 33.55
N ARG A 672 -4.31 30.42 34.13
CA ARG A 672 -5.16 31.47 33.53
C ARG A 672 -4.43 32.81 33.35
N LYS A 673 -3.48 33.16 34.23
CA LYS A 673 -2.72 34.42 34.13
C LYS A 673 -1.69 34.34 32.99
N ALA A 674 -1.04 33.19 32.84
CA ALA A 674 -0.17 32.93 31.69
C ALA A 674 -0.97 32.95 30.38
N LEU A 675 -2.15 32.32 30.36
CA LEU A 675 -3.06 32.34 29.21
C LEU A 675 -3.42 33.77 28.78
N LEU A 676 -3.81 34.64 29.73
CA LEU A 676 -4.14 36.03 29.44
C LEU A 676 -2.95 36.81 28.86
N LYS A 677 -1.74 36.58 29.39
CA LYS A 677 -0.51 37.19 28.87
C LYS A 677 -0.22 36.79 27.42
N ASP A 678 -0.44 35.53 27.07
CA ASP A 678 -0.24 35.05 25.70
C ASP A 678 -1.38 35.43 24.75
N ALA A 679 -2.59 35.58 25.29
CA ALA A 679 -3.73 36.14 24.59
C ALA A 679 -3.47 37.58 24.16
N ALA A 680 -3.05 38.46 25.08
CA ALA A 680 -2.72 39.86 24.79
C ALA A 680 -1.67 40.00 23.68
N LYS A 681 -0.61 39.17 23.69
CA LYS A 681 0.42 39.14 22.65
C LYS A 681 -0.12 38.72 21.27
N THR A 682 -1.08 37.80 21.25
CA THR A 682 -1.63 37.27 19.99
C THR A 682 -2.61 38.25 19.38
N VAL A 683 -3.47 38.88 20.20
CA VAL A 683 -4.37 39.95 19.76
C VAL A 683 -3.57 41.13 19.19
N ALA A 684 -2.45 41.50 19.82
CA ALA A 684 -1.56 42.55 19.31
C ALA A 684 -0.95 42.25 17.92
N LYS A 685 -0.89 40.97 17.51
CA LYS A 685 -0.37 40.55 16.18
C LYS A 685 -1.43 40.56 15.08
N GLY A 686 -2.70 40.79 15.41
CA GLY A 686 -3.82 40.76 14.46
C GLY A 686 -4.31 39.35 14.12
N ALA A 687 -5.53 39.27 13.58
CA ALA A 687 -6.17 38.02 13.17
C ALA A 687 -5.60 37.49 11.83
N PRO A 688 -5.58 36.16 11.61
CA PRO A 688 -5.25 35.59 10.31
C PRO A 688 -6.21 36.06 9.21
N LYS A 689 -5.71 36.21 7.98
CA LYS A 689 -6.50 36.62 6.81
C LYS A 689 -7.73 35.72 6.56
N ASP A 690 -7.59 34.43 6.83
CA ASP A 690 -8.66 33.44 6.63
C ASP A 690 -9.89 33.63 7.53
N VAL A 691 -9.81 34.52 8.53
CA VAL A 691 -10.92 34.89 9.45
C VAL A 691 -11.16 36.40 9.51
N GLU A 692 -10.77 37.14 8.47
CA GLU A 692 -11.06 38.57 8.36
C GLU A 692 -12.58 38.85 8.29
N TRP A 693 -13.34 37.94 7.67
CA TRP A 693 -14.80 37.98 7.60
C TRP A 693 -15.50 37.70 8.94
N PHE A 694 -14.78 37.22 9.96
CA PHE A 694 -15.38 36.76 11.21
C PHE A 694 -15.94 37.93 12.04
N PRO A 695 -17.16 37.81 12.61
CA PRO A 695 -17.81 38.92 13.33
C PRO A 695 -17.25 39.14 14.75
N TRP A 696 -16.03 39.64 14.87
CA TRP A 696 -15.30 39.82 16.14
C TRP A 696 -16.04 40.63 17.23
N GLY A 697 -16.84 41.62 16.83
CA GLY A 697 -17.60 42.48 17.76
C GLY A 697 -18.87 41.83 18.33
N ALA A 698 -19.28 40.68 17.80
CA ALA A 698 -20.51 39.98 18.21
C ALA A 698 -20.22 38.72 19.05
N ILE A 699 -18.96 38.51 19.48
CA ILE A 699 -18.59 37.36 20.32
C ILE A 699 -19.34 37.43 21.66
N PRO A 700 -20.08 36.37 22.05
CA PRO A 700 -20.78 36.34 23.34
C PRO A 700 -19.85 36.42 24.55
N SER A 701 -20.29 37.07 25.63
CA SER A 701 -19.55 37.07 26.90
C SER A 701 -19.65 35.70 27.58
N VAL A 702 -18.53 35.17 28.07
CA VAL A 702 -18.44 33.88 28.78
C VAL A 702 -17.95 34.11 30.20
N ARG A 703 -18.36 33.28 31.16
CA ARG A 703 -17.88 33.30 32.56
C ARG A 703 -17.10 32.04 32.90
N TRP A 704 -16.18 32.13 33.85
CA TRP A 704 -15.53 30.96 34.45
C TRP A 704 -16.51 30.23 35.37
N ALA A 705 -16.57 28.90 35.28
CA ALA A 705 -17.53 28.08 36.04
C ALA A 705 -17.28 28.10 37.55
N ASP A 706 -16.01 28.24 37.97
CA ASP A 706 -15.61 28.21 39.38
C ASP A 706 -15.73 29.56 40.08
N SER A 707 -15.26 30.65 39.46
CA SER A 707 -15.28 31.98 40.09
C SER A 707 -16.50 32.81 39.71
N GLY A 708 -17.17 32.48 38.60
CA GLY A 708 -18.25 33.30 38.04
C GLY A 708 -17.76 34.58 37.33
N ASP A 709 -16.47 34.89 37.36
CA ASP A 709 -15.90 36.07 36.70
C ASP A 709 -16.02 35.97 35.17
N TYR A 710 -16.08 37.12 34.50
CA TYR A 710 -16.03 37.16 33.04
C TYR A 710 -14.67 36.69 32.51
N VAL A 711 -14.71 35.83 31.48
CA VAL A 711 -13.54 35.48 30.67
C VAL A 711 -13.15 36.72 29.86
N ASP A 712 -11.88 37.12 29.95
CA ASP A 712 -11.38 38.27 29.18
C ASP A 712 -11.58 38.03 27.67
N PRO A 713 -12.17 38.98 26.91
CA PRO A 713 -12.40 38.84 25.48
C PRO A 713 -11.14 38.48 24.68
N GLN A 714 -9.96 38.92 25.14
CA GLN A 714 -8.68 38.58 24.49
C GLN A 714 -8.41 37.08 24.52
N ILE A 715 -8.85 36.37 25.56
CA ILE A 715 -8.70 34.91 25.67
C ILE A 715 -9.56 34.21 24.61
N LEU A 716 -10.82 34.63 24.44
CA LEU A 716 -11.71 34.06 23.42
C LEU A 716 -11.17 34.32 22.00
N GLN A 717 -10.66 35.52 21.75
CA GLN A 717 -10.01 35.87 20.49
C GLN A 717 -8.75 35.02 20.25
N TRP A 718 -7.93 34.83 21.28
CA TRP A 718 -6.75 33.98 21.22
C TRP A 718 -7.11 32.54 20.87
N MET A 719 -8.13 31.96 21.52
CA MET A 719 -8.59 30.59 21.25
C MET A 719 -8.98 30.43 19.79
N ILE A 720 -9.78 31.36 19.24
CA ILE A 720 -10.18 31.38 17.84
C ILE A 720 -8.96 31.41 16.91
N VAL A 721 -8.02 32.34 17.14
CA VAL A 721 -6.82 32.50 16.31
C VAL A 721 -5.93 31.25 16.35
N GLN A 722 -5.74 30.63 17.52
CA GLN A 722 -4.97 29.40 17.63
C GLN A 722 -5.66 28.22 16.93
N ALA A 723 -6.97 28.08 17.10
CA ALA A 723 -7.73 27.02 16.45
C ALA A 723 -7.63 27.09 14.92
N VAL A 724 -7.74 28.29 14.34
CA VAL A 724 -7.56 28.52 12.89
C VAL A 724 -6.16 28.11 12.42
N LYS A 725 -5.11 28.44 13.18
CA LYS A 725 -3.72 28.08 12.84
C LYS A 725 -3.47 26.57 12.83
N GLN A 726 -4.21 25.81 13.63
CA GLN A 726 -4.10 24.35 13.67
C GLN A 726 -4.70 23.66 12.44
N LYS A 727 -5.54 24.36 11.66
CA LYS A 727 -6.13 23.84 10.42
C LYS A 727 -6.78 22.47 10.61
N THR A 728 -7.47 22.26 11.73
CA THR A 728 -8.24 21.04 12.04
C THR A 728 -9.56 21.40 12.70
N PRO A 729 -10.68 20.74 12.37
CA PRO A 729 -11.95 20.90 13.08
C PRO A 729 -11.97 20.17 14.43
N GLU A 730 -10.92 19.40 14.74
CA GLU A 730 -10.82 18.63 15.98
C GLU A 730 -10.16 19.47 17.08
N PRO A 731 -10.78 19.63 18.26
CA PRO A 731 -10.21 20.39 19.35
C PRO A 731 -9.05 19.64 20.00
N ASN A 732 -7.90 20.31 20.09
CA ASN A 732 -6.79 19.81 20.90
C ASN A 732 -7.18 19.74 22.39
N ALA A 733 -6.49 18.92 23.17
CA ALA A 733 -6.88 18.67 24.56
C ALA A 733 -6.85 19.93 25.44
N ILE A 734 -5.87 20.83 25.25
CA ILE A 734 -5.77 22.08 26.02
C ILE A 734 -7.00 22.97 25.79
N LEU A 735 -7.40 23.15 24.52
CA LEU A 735 -8.61 23.89 24.18
C LEU A 735 -9.83 23.28 24.86
N ARG A 736 -9.98 21.96 24.83
CA ARG A 736 -11.09 21.26 25.51
C ARG A 736 -11.10 21.53 27.00
N LYS A 737 -9.94 21.47 27.68
CA LYS A 737 -9.87 21.73 29.12
C LYS A 737 -10.26 23.17 29.45
N TYR A 738 -9.73 24.16 28.73
CA TYR A 738 -10.10 25.56 28.98
C TYR A 738 -11.59 25.83 28.70
N CYS A 739 -12.14 25.30 27.60
CA CYS A 739 -13.57 25.42 27.34
C CYS A 739 -14.41 24.71 28.41
N GLY A 740 -13.91 23.59 28.96
CA GLY A 740 -14.52 22.89 30.10
C GLY A 740 -14.59 23.72 31.39
N MET A 741 -13.74 24.74 31.52
CA MET A 741 -13.74 25.67 32.67
C MET A 741 -14.75 26.82 32.50
N PHE A 742 -15.44 26.92 31.37
CA PHE A 742 -16.49 27.91 31.14
C PHE A 742 -17.82 27.48 31.75
N GLU A 743 -18.60 28.45 32.21
CA GLU A 743 -19.98 28.27 32.64
C GLU A 743 -20.82 27.69 31.46
N PRO A 744 -21.64 26.63 31.68
CA PRO A 744 -22.23 25.85 30.58
C PRO A 744 -23.04 26.66 29.56
N ARG A 745 -23.86 27.62 30.00
CA ARG A 745 -24.69 28.43 29.09
C ARG A 745 -23.84 29.37 28.23
N GLY A 746 -22.89 30.07 28.86
CA GLY A 746 -21.93 30.91 28.13
C GLY A 746 -21.07 30.11 27.14
N ARG A 747 -20.62 28.91 27.53
CA ARG A 747 -19.87 27.99 26.67
C ARG A 747 -20.66 27.62 25.42
N GLU A 748 -21.90 27.17 25.59
CA GLU A 748 -22.76 26.77 24.46
C GLU A 748 -23.03 27.95 23.52
N ALA A 749 -23.37 29.12 24.08
CA ALA A 749 -23.61 30.32 23.29
C ALA A 749 -22.40 30.71 22.44
N PHE A 750 -21.19 30.64 23.01
CA PHE A 750 -19.94 30.91 22.30
C PHE A 750 -19.68 29.90 21.18
N GLY A 751 -19.82 28.60 21.46
CA GLY A 751 -19.65 27.55 20.45
C GLY A 751 -20.65 27.67 19.29
N GLN A 752 -21.92 27.89 19.63
CA GLN A 752 -22.99 28.03 18.65
C GLN A 752 -22.80 29.25 17.76
N PHE A 753 -22.39 30.38 18.33
CA PHE A 753 -22.04 31.58 17.56
C PHE A 753 -20.93 31.30 16.52
N VAL A 754 -19.88 30.60 16.92
CA VAL A 754 -18.77 30.25 16.01
C VAL A 754 -19.25 29.32 14.88
N LEU A 755 -20.06 28.31 15.20
CA LEU A 755 -20.63 27.40 14.20
C LEU A 755 -21.53 28.14 13.19
N GLU A 756 -22.43 28.99 13.68
CA GLU A 756 -23.35 29.76 12.84
C GLU A 756 -22.61 30.75 11.94
N ALA A 757 -21.59 31.44 12.46
CA ALA A 757 -20.74 32.31 11.66
C ALA A 757 -20.00 31.53 10.55
N TRP A 758 -19.47 30.35 10.87
CA TRP A 758 -18.78 29.50 9.88
C TRP A 758 -19.73 29.01 8.79
N LEU A 759 -20.93 28.56 9.16
CA LEU A 759 -21.95 28.12 8.21
C LEU A 759 -22.42 29.27 7.32
N ALA A 760 -22.63 30.46 7.89
CA ALA A 760 -23.08 31.64 7.14
C ALA A 760 -22.05 32.11 6.11
N GLU A 761 -20.76 32.11 6.44
CA GLU A 761 -19.73 32.43 5.45
C GLU A 761 -19.64 31.36 4.37
N ASP A 762 -19.75 30.07 4.71
CA ASP A 762 -19.63 29.02 3.70
C ASP A 762 -20.80 28.97 2.72
N THR A 763 -22.00 29.30 3.18
CA THR A 763 -23.22 29.32 2.38
C THR A 763 -23.52 30.69 1.76
N ARG A 764 -22.60 31.65 1.87
CA ARG A 764 -22.77 32.99 1.30
C ARG A 764 -22.93 32.92 -0.22
N THR A 765 -24.05 33.43 -0.71
CA THR A 765 -24.43 33.44 -2.12
C THR A 765 -23.95 34.72 -2.84
N VAL A 766 -23.93 34.66 -4.17
CA VAL A 766 -23.76 35.85 -5.02
C VAL A 766 -24.81 36.93 -4.68
N SER A 767 -24.48 38.20 -4.92
CA SER A 767 -25.46 39.27 -4.83
C SER A 767 -26.59 39.07 -5.85
N LEU A 768 -27.77 39.61 -5.54
CA LEU A 768 -28.92 39.59 -6.45
C LEU A 768 -28.55 40.16 -7.84
N GLU A 769 -27.78 41.25 -7.86
CA GLU A 769 -27.34 41.89 -9.10
C GLU A 769 -26.47 40.96 -9.95
N THR A 770 -25.44 40.33 -9.35
CA THR A 770 -24.57 39.38 -10.07
C THR A 770 -25.34 38.14 -10.55
N ALA A 771 -26.29 37.65 -9.74
CA ALA A 771 -27.16 36.55 -10.14
C ALA A 771 -28.03 36.92 -11.36
N MET A 772 -28.62 38.11 -11.37
CA MET A 772 -29.42 38.63 -12.48
C MET A 772 -28.59 38.79 -13.76
N GLN A 773 -27.39 39.36 -13.66
CA GLN A 773 -26.49 39.52 -14.80
C GLN A 773 -26.11 38.16 -15.40
N GLY A 774 -25.73 37.18 -14.57
CA GLY A 774 -25.37 35.84 -15.03
C GLY A 774 -26.54 35.10 -15.69
N ALA A 775 -27.74 35.18 -15.08
CA ALA A 775 -28.96 34.59 -15.63
C ALA A 775 -29.33 35.19 -17.00
N GLN A 776 -29.24 36.52 -17.12
CA GLN A 776 -29.52 37.24 -18.38
C GLN A 776 -28.53 36.88 -19.49
N GLN A 777 -27.23 36.80 -19.18
CA GLN A 777 -26.22 36.39 -20.16
C GLN A 777 -26.45 34.97 -20.69
N ARG A 778 -26.78 34.03 -19.80
CA ARG A 778 -27.10 32.65 -20.19
C ARG A 778 -28.42 32.57 -20.96
N ALA A 779 -29.41 33.37 -20.58
CA ALA A 779 -30.68 33.48 -21.29
C ALA A 779 -30.49 33.95 -22.74
N ASN A 780 -29.65 34.97 -22.96
CA ASN A 780 -29.29 35.44 -24.31
C ASN A 780 -28.67 34.32 -25.15
N ALA A 781 -27.74 33.55 -24.59
CA ALA A 781 -27.10 32.44 -25.29
C ALA A 781 -28.08 31.32 -25.66
N LEU A 782 -28.98 30.95 -24.74
CA LEU A 782 -30.00 29.92 -24.97
C LEU A 782 -31.06 30.38 -25.97
N PHE A 783 -31.50 31.63 -25.88
CA PHE A 783 -32.41 32.25 -26.85
C PHE A 783 -31.82 32.20 -28.27
N ASN A 784 -30.54 32.58 -28.42
CA ASN A 784 -29.87 32.53 -29.71
C ASN A 784 -29.74 31.09 -30.22
N ALA A 785 -29.34 30.13 -29.37
CA ALA A 785 -29.19 28.74 -29.75
C ALA A 785 -30.51 28.05 -30.14
N ALA A 786 -31.63 28.43 -29.52
CA ALA A 786 -32.96 27.90 -29.83
C ALA A 786 -33.56 28.49 -31.12
N ASN A 787 -33.03 29.63 -31.60
CA ASN A 787 -33.48 30.30 -32.82
C ASN A 787 -32.53 30.11 -34.02
N GLN A 788 -31.48 29.30 -33.88
CA GLN A 788 -30.59 28.94 -34.98
C GLN A 788 -31.24 27.88 -35.89
N PRO A 789 -30.88 27.85 -37.19
CA PRO A 789 -31.33 26.78 -38.08
C PRO A 789 -30.73 25.43 -37.68
N ALA A 790 -31.44 24.34 -37.99
CA ALA A 790 -30.99 22.99 -37.70
C ALA A 790 -29.62 22.69 -38.35
N PRO A 791 -28.71 21.99 -37.65
CA PRO A 791 -27.39 21.66 -38.17
C PRO A 791 -27.47 20.69 -39.35
N GLN A 792 -26.56 20.83 -40.31
CA GLN A 792 -26.47 19.98 -41.50
C GLN A 792 -25.84 18.62 -41.16
N PRO A 793 -26.29 17.51 -41.80
CA PRO A 793 -25.74 16.18 -41.55
C PRO A 793 -24.29 16.04 -42.04
N THR A 794 -23.47 15.34 -41.27
CA THR A 794 -22.02 15.16 -41.50
C THR A 794 -21.67 13.83 -42.17
N GLY A 795 -22.64 12.92 -42.32
CA GLY A 795 -22.45 11.59 -42.91
C GLY A 795 -22.07 10.51 -41.90
N ASN A 796 -21.96 10.85 -40.62
CA ASN A 796 -21.83 9.91 -39.51
C ASN A 796 -23.18 9.77 -38.81
N THR A 797 -23.91 8.69 -39.12
CA THR A 797 -25.28 8.45 -38.67
C THR A 797 -25.46 8.54 -37.15
N ARG A 798 -24.52 8.01 -36.36
CA ARG A 798 -24.62 8.04 -34.89
C ARG A 798 -24.36 9.42 -34.29
N TYR A 799 -23.49 10.21 -34.91
CA TYR A 799 -23.20 11.58 -34.47
C TYR A 799 -24.32 12.54 -34.88
N ASP A 800 -24.83 12.42 -36.12
CA ASP A 800 -25.90 13.26 -36.65
C ASP A 800 -27.22 13.09 -35.88
N GLU A 801 -27.56 11.86 -35.47
CA GLU A 801 -28.72 11.59 -34.60
C GLU A 801 -28.60 12.24 -33.22
N TYR A 802 -27.41 12.16 -32.58
CA TYR A 802 -27.15 12.79 -31.30
C TYR A 802 -27.28 14.32 -31.39
N VAL A 803 -26.71 14.94 -32.43
CA VAL A 803 -26.76 16.39 -32.64
C VAL A 803 -28.18 16.87 -32.94
N ARG A 804 -28.94 16.13 -33.75
CA ARG A 804 -30.35 16.45 -34.05
C ARG A 804 -31.21 16.40 -32.79
N GLN A 805 -31.08 15.34 -31.97
CA GLN A 805 -31.82 15.22 -30.72
C GLN A 805 -31.51 16.39 -29.77
N ALA A 806 -30.22 16.75 -29.62
CA ALA A 806 -29.82 17.87 -28.78
C ALA A 806 -30.39 19.22 -29.25
N TYR A 807 -30.49 19.43 -30.58
CA TYR A 807 -31.13 20.61 -31.16
C TYR A 807 -32.65 20.63 -30.87
N GLU A 808 -33.36 19.53 -31.12
CA GLU A 808 -34.81 19.42 -30.89
C GLU A 808 -35.17 19.64 -29.42
N ASP A 809 -34.40 19.06 -28.50
CA ASP A 809 -34.57 19.26 -27.05
C ASP A 809 -34.38 20.73 -26.65
N ASN A 810 -33.42 21.43 -27.28
CA ASN A 810 -33.13 22.84 -27.03
C ASN A 810 -34.27 23.74 -27.53
N VAL A 811 -34.76 23.49 -28.75
CA VAL A 811 -35.90 24.22 -29.34
C VAL A 811 -37.18 23.96 -28.54
N ALA A 812 -37.46 22.72 -28.14
CA ALA A 812 -38.63 22.39 -27.32
C ALA A 812 -38.62 23.11 -25.96
N ARG A 813 -37.44 23.18 -25.33
CA ARG A 813 -37.29 23.77 -24.00
C ARG A 813 -37.25 25.29 -23.98
N TRP A 814 -36.74 25.93 -25.03
CA TRP A 814 -36.49 27.38 -25.02
C TRP A 814 -37.10 28.15 -26.19
N GLY A 815 -37.49 27.46 -27.28
CA GLY A 815 -38.11 28.07 -28.44
C GLY A 815 -39.39 28.84 -28.10
N GLY A 816 -39.60 29.97 -28.77
CA GLY A 816 -40.76 30.84 -28.58
C GLY A 816 -40.82 31.64 -27.27
N ARG A 817 -39.82 31.52 -26.38
CA ARG A 817 -39.75 32.30 -25.13
C ARG A 817 -38.94 33.58 -25.31
N SER A 818 -39.31 34.64 -24.60
CA SER A 818 -38.49 35.86 -24.56
C SER A 818 -37.25 35.67 -23.67
N ILE A 819 -36.25 36.54 -23.83
CA ILE A 819 -35.05 36.51 -22.99
C ILE A 819 -35.44 36.71 -21.52
N GLU A 820 -36.37 37.61 -21.21
CA GLU A 820 -36.84 37.89 -19.83
C GLU A 820 -37.48 36.65 -19.19
N GLN A 821 -38.27 35.89 -19.96
CA GLN A 821 -38.88 34.65 -19.48
C GLN A 821 -37.81 33.59 -19.19
N ILE A 822 -36.81 33.45 -20.06
CA ILE A 822 -35.69 32.52 -19.84
C ILE A 822 -34.87 32.98 -18.61
N THR A 823 -34.60 34.27 -18.47
CA THR A 823 -33.90 34.84 -17.31
C THR A 823 -34.64 34.57 -16.00
N ALA A 824 -35.95 34.80 -15.95
CA ALA A 824 -36.77 34.52 -14.77
C ALA A 824 -36.73 33.03 -14.38
N MET A 825 -36.67 32.13 -15.37
CA MET A 825 -36.52 30.68 -15.13
C MET A 825 -35.13 30.29 -14.61
N LEU A 826 -34.07 31.00 -15.03
CA LEU A 826 -32.68 30.71 -14.62
C LEU A 826 -32.29 31.36 -13.28
N LEU A 827 -32.88 32.51 -12.95
CA LEU A 827 -32.49 33.34 -11.80
C LEU A 827 -32.45 32.58 -10.45
N PRO A 828 -33.43 31.70 -10.11
CA PRO A 828 -33.36 30.93 -8.87
C PRO A 828 -32.12 30.02 -8.77
N GLY A 829 -31.63 29.51 -9.91
CA GLY A 829 -30.39 28.73 -9.95
C GLY A 829 -29.15 29.60 -9.70
N TYR A 830 -29.11 30.79 -10.29
CA TYR A 830 -28.02 31.75 -10.10
C TYR A 830 -27.96 32.32 -8.68
N GLN A 831 -29.10 32.57 -8.03
CA GLN A 831 -29.16 33.02 -6.63
C GLN A 831 -28.63 31.99 -5.63
N ARG A 832 -28.58 30.70 -6.01
CA ARG A 832 -28.04 29.62 -5.19
C ARG A 832 -26.53 29.40 -5.41
N ILE A 833 -25.90 30.15 -6.31
CA ILE A 833 -24.45 30.06 -6.53
C ILE A 833 -23.74 30.58 -5.28
N LEU A 834 -22.95 29.69 -4.67
CA LEU A 834 -22.14 30.00 -3.52
C LEU A 834 -20.84 30.68 -3.94
N VAL A 835 -20.49 31.77 -3.27
CA VAL A 835 -19.20 32.47 -3.42
C VAL A 835 -18.34 32.41 -2.17
N GLY A 836 -18.95 32.16 -1.02
CA GLY A 836 -18.24 32.00 0.25
C GLY A 836 -17.58 30.63 0.39
N SER A 837 -16.51 30.59 1.18
CA SER A 837 -15.85 29.33 1.55
C SER A 837 -15.12 29.45 2.88
N ALA A 838 -15.58 28.70 3.87
CA ALA A 838 -15.00 28.74 5.22
C ALA A 838 -14.01 27.58 5.49
N ILE A 839 -13.65 26.77 4.49
CA ILE A 839 -12.77 25.60 4.70
C ILE A 839 -11.34 25.97 5.11
N ALA A 840 -10.83 27.13 4.64
CA ALA A 840 -9.52 27.62 5.04
C ALA A 840 -9.47 27.91 6.56
N SER A 841 -10.60 28.34 7.13
CA SER A 841 -10.81 28.62 8.55
C SER A 841 -11.52 27.48 9.29
N LYS A 842 -11.46 26.23 8.79
CA LYS A 842 -12.07 25.05 9.44
C LYS A 842 -11.63 24.82 10.89
N GLY A 843 -10.54 25.45 11.31
CA GLY A 843 -10.13 25.52 12.72
C GLY A 843 -11.18 26.14 13.64
N LEU A 844 -12.05 27.01 13.15
CA LEU A 844 -13.19 27.53 13.91
C LEU A 844 -14.11 26.42 14.42
N LEU A 845 -14.25 25.33 13.66
CA LEU A 845 -15.05 24.18 14.07
C LEU A 845 -14.46 23.45 15.28
N ALA A 846 -13.16 23.59 15.58
CA ALA A 846 -12.60 23.06 16.83
C ALA A 846 -13.16 23.78 18.06
N ILE A 847 -13.44 25.09 17.96
CA ILE A 847 -14.12 25.84 19.03
C ILE A 847 -15.56 25.33 19.18
N ALA A 848 -16.29 25.20 18.07
CA ALA A 848 -17.64 24.66 18.08
C ALA A 848 -17.67 23.23 18.66
N ALA A 849 -16.76 22.36 18.26
CA ALA A 849 -16.61 21.01 18.81
C ALA A 849 -16.40 21.00 20.33
N ALA A 850 -15.59 21.92 20.86
CA ALA A 850 -15.31 22.00 22.29
C ALA A 850 -16.42 22.70 23.09
N CYS A 851 -17.33 23.44 22.46
CA CYS A 851 -18.25 24.35 23.16
C CYS A 851 -19.73 24.08 22.90
N CYS A 852 -20.10 23.59 21.72
CA CYS A 852 -21.49 23.31 21.36
C CYS A 852 -22.08 22.15 22.19
N ALA A 853 -23.41 22.10 22.21
CA ALA A 853 -24.20 21.02 22.76
C ALA A 853 -25.31 20.61 21.76
N GLU A 854 -26.56 20.50 22.22
CA GLU A 854 -27.69 19.97 21.45
C GLU A 854 -27.92 20.68 20.10
N ARG A 855 -27.86 22.02 20.10
CA ARG A 855 -28.27 22.88 18.99
C ARG A 855 -27.45 22.75 17.72
N ALA A 856 -26.25 22.14 17.78
CA ALA A 856 -25.36 22.03 16.64
C ALA A 856 -25.84 20.99 15.59
N ALA A 857 -26.54 19.93 16.02
CA ALA A 857 -26.86 18.80 15.13
C ALA A 857 -27.78 19.23 13.97
N THR A 858 -28.87 19.95 14.27
CA THR A 858 -29.87 20.36 13.26
C THR A 858 -29.29 21.19 12.09
N PRO A 859 -28.56 22.31 12.31
CA PRO A 859 -28.00 23.10 11.21
C PRO A 859 -26.95 22.31 10.41
N VAL A 860 -26.13 21.47 11.06
CA VAL A 860 -25.16 20.61 10.38
C VAL A 860 -25.86 19.58 9.50
N GLY A 861 -26.88 18.90 10.03
CA GLY A 861 -27.67 17.92 9.27
C GLY A 861 -28.34 18.52 8.03
N ARG A 862 -28.82 19.78 8.14
CA ARG A 862 -29.36 20.53 7.00
C ARG A 862 -28.27 20.80 5.96
N TYR A 863 -27.13 21.33 6.38
CA TYR A 863 -25.99 21.63 5.50
C TYR A 863 -25.54 20.38 4.72
N LEU A 864 -25.36 19.24 5.40
CA LEU A 864 -24.95 17.99 4.77
C LEU A 864 -25.97 17.53 3.72
N LYS A 865 -27.27 17.62 4.02
CA LYS A 865 -28.35 17.22 3.10
C LYS A 865 -28.50 18.12 1.88
N GLU A 866 -28.15 19.40 1.99
CA GLU A 866 -28.32 20.39 0.94
C GLU A 866 -27.12 20.43 -0.02
N TYR A 867 -25.90 20.30 0.51
CA TYR A 867 -24.66 20.50 -0.26
C TYR A 867 -23.85 19.23 -0.52
N TYR A 868 -24.47 18.05 -0.37
CA TYR A 868 -23.83 16.78 -0.75
C TYR A 868 -23.42 16.81 -2.24
N GLY A 869 -22.21 16.33 -2.55
CA GLY A 869 -21.65 16.33 -3.91
C GLY A 869 -20.89 17.59 -4.33
N ALA A 870 -21.15 18.76 -3.73
CA ALA A 870 -20.42 20.00 -4.03
C ALA A 870 -19.42 20.42 -2.94
N ARG A 871 -19.76 20.17 -1.66
CA ARG A 871 -19.00 20.65 -0.49
C ARG A 871 -18.39 19.50 0.33
N ALA A 872 -17.67 18.60 -0.34
CA ALA A 872 -17.18 17.38 0.30
C ALA A 872 -16.20 17.64 1.46
N ALA A 873 -15.25 18.56 1.30
CA ALA A 873 -14.28 18.87 2.36
C ALA A 873 -14.94 19.50 3.60
N HIS A 874 -15.90 20.39 3.39
CA HIS A 874 -16.68 21.06 4.42
C HIS A 874 -17.58 20.10 5.19
N GLY A 875 -18.33 19.25 4.48
CA GLY A 875 -19.16 18.24 5.10
C GLY A 875 -18.35 17.28 5.98
N LYS A 876 -17.17 16.84 5.52
CA LYS A 876 -16.24 16.04 6.33
C LYS A 876 -15.75 16.79 7.57
N ALA A 877 -15.46 18.10 7.45
CA ALA A 877 -15.03 18.89 8.60
C ALA A 877 -16.15 19.04 9.66
N LEU A 878 -17.40 19.21 9.24
CA LEU A 878 -18.55 19.24 10.14
C LEU A 878 -18.81 17.87 10.81
N ILE A 879 -18.65 16.77 10.07
CA ILE A 879 -18.76 15.41 10.62
C ILE A 879 -17.67 15.18 11.69
N ALA A 880 -16.43 15.57 11.40
CA ALA A 880 -15.34 15.49 12.38
C ALA A 880 -15.63 16.33 13.62
N MET A 881 -16.18 17.54 13.47
CA MET A 881 -16.61 18.38 14.59
C MET A 881 -17.67 17.70 15.47
N LEU A 882 -18.72 17.11 14.87
CA LEU A 882 -19.80 16.44 15.61
C LEU A 882 -19.27 15.34 16.54
N ALA A 883 -18.22 14.63 16.16
CA ALA A 883 -17.63 13.54 16.93
C ALA A 883 -17.05 13.98 18.29
N TRP A 884 -16.78 15.28 18.46
CA TRP A 884 -16.19 15.85 19.67
C TRP A 884 -17.18 16.62 20.54
N ILE A 885 -18.39 16.87 20.04
CA ILE A 885 -19.46 17.50 20.83
C ILE A 885 -19.98 16.48 21.84
N GLU A 886 -19.90 16.81 23.11
CA GLU A 886 -20.35 15.95 24.22
C GLU A 886 -21.87 16.03 24.40
N HIS A 887 -22.62 15.66 23.36
CA HIS A 887 -24.08 15.60 23.39
C HIS A 887 -24.62 14.44 22.53
N PRO A 888 -25.65 13.69 23.00
CA PRO A 888 -26.21 12.56 22.25
C PRO A 888 -26.67 12.91 20.83
N SER A 889 -27.30 14.07 20.62
CA SER A 889 -27.81 14.48 19.30
C SER A 889 -26.71 14.60 18.23
N ALA A 890 -25.51 15.05 18.59
CA ALA A 890 -24.38 15.15 17.68
C ALA A 890 -23.85 13.77 17.28
N THR A 891 -23.74 12.87 18.26
CA THR A 891 -23.30 11.48 18.05
C THR A 891 -24.31 10.71 17.19
N GLN A 892 -25.62 10.84 17.50
CA GLN A 892 -26.70 10.25 16.71
C GLN A 892 -26.66 10.71 15.25
N LEU A 893 -26.49 12.01 15.00
CA LEU A 893 -26.39 12.53 13.65
C LEU A 893 -25.17 11.93 12.93
N MET A 894 -23.99 11.91 13.56
CA MET A 894 -22.79 11.30 13.00
C MET A 894 -23.00 9.81 12.65
N LEU A 895 -23.54 9.01 13.58
CA LEU A 895 -23.82 7.59 13.35
C LEU A 895 -24.85 7.38 12.22
N SER A 896 -25.87 8.23 12.15
CA SER A 896 -26.86 8.19 11.06
C SER A 896 -26.21 8.45 9.69
N VAL A 897 -25.21 9.33 9.64
CA VAL A 897 -24.45 9.63 8.42
C VAL A 897 -23.59 8.43 8.01
N GLY A 898 -22.90 7.80 8.96
CA GLY A 898 -22.09 6.59 8.71
C GLY A 898 -22.90 5.44 8.09
N ASN A 899 -24.11 5.22 8.58
CA ASN A 899 -24.91 4.07 8.18
C ASN A 899 -25.66 4.24 6.84
N ARG A 900 -26.18 5.44 6.54
CA ARG A 900 -27.22 5.59 5.49
C ARG A 900 -27.08 6.84 4.61
N PHE A 901 -26.03 7.65 4.77
CA PHE A 901 -25.92 8.86 3.96
C PHE A 901 -25.57 8.56 2.49
N ARG A 902 -26.18 9.24 1.52
CA ARG A 902 -25.99 8.92 0.08
C ARG A 902 -24.57 9.10 -0.47
N THR A 903 -23.69 9.82 0.21
CA THR A 903 -22.32 10.09 -0.23
C THR A 903 -21.33 9.19 0.51
N LYS A 904 -20.69 8.26 -0.22
CA LYS A 904 -19.75 7.27 0.35
C LYS A 904 -18.63 7.91 1.17
N SER A 905 -18.03 8.99 0.68
CA SER A 905 -16.94 9.67 1.40
C SER A 905 -17.37 10.32 2.73
N PHE A 906 -18.66 10.62 2.93
CA PHE A 906 -19.20 11.08 4.21
C PHE A 906 -19.45 9.91 5.16
N GLN A 907 -19.91 8.77 4.63
CA GLN A 907 -20.02 7.54 5.40
C GLN A 907 -18.65 7.15 5.97
N GLU A 908 -17.62 7.11 5.12
CA GLU A 908 -16.24 6.77 5.50
C GLU A 908 -15.70 7.70 6.60
N GLU A 909 -15.89 9.01 6.49
CA GLU A 909 -15.45 9.94 7.53
C GLU A 909 -16.25 9.76 8.82
N ALA A 910 -17.57 9.58 8.75
CA ALA A 910 -18.41 9.37 9.94
C ALA A 910 -18.07 8.06 10.65
N THR A 911 -17.82 6.97 9.92
CA THR A 911 -17.37 5.69 10.48
C THR A 911 -16.02 5.84 11.18
N LYS A 912 -15.04 6.46 10.51
CA LYS A 912 -13.73 6.75 11.10
C LYS A 912 -13.84 7.57 12.39
N GLN A 913 -14.70 8.59 12.40
CA GLN A 913 -14.89 9.44 13.58
C GLN A 913 -15.67 8.74 14.69
N ALA A 914 -16.60 7.86 14.35
CA ALA A 914 -17.26 6.99 15.32
C ALA A 914 -16.26 6.04 15.98
N GLU A 915 -15.42 5.35 15.19
CA GLU A 915 -14.35 4.47 15.69
C GLU A 915 -13.42 5.22 16.66
N ALA A 916 -12.97 6.41 16.26
CA ALA A 916 -12.15 7.26 17.12
C ALA A 916 -12.88 7.68 18.42
N LEU A 917 -14.19 7.99 18.35
CA LEU A 917 -14.98 8.33 19.52
C LEU A 917 -15.13 7.13 20.48
N ALA A 918 -15.41 5.94 19.95
CA ALA A 918 -15.52 4.71 20.72
C ALA A 918 -14.20 4.38 21.41
N GLU A 919 -13.07 4.48 20.69
CA GLU A 919 -11.73 4.31 21.25
C GLU A 919 -11.47 5.30 22.39
N ARG A 920 -11.76 6.60 22.19
CA ARG A 920 -11.60 7.64 23.23
C ARG A 920 -12.45 7.38 24.48
N LYS A 921 -13.63 6.79 24.33
CA LYS A 921 -14.55 6.49 25.45
C LYS A 921 -14.32 5.11 26.06
N GLY A 922 -13.44 4.29 25.47
CA GLY A 922 -13.24 2.89 25.88
C GLY A 922 -14.47 2.02 25.63
N TRP A 923 -15.26 2.35 24.62
CA TRP A 923 -16.46 1.61 24.22
C TRP A 923 -16.21 0.84 22.93
N THR A 924 -16.93 -0.26 22.73
CA THR A 924 -17.07 -0.88 21.42
C THR A 924 -18.00 -0.06 20.53
N MET A 925 -17.97 -0.31 19.22
CA MET A 925 -18.88 0.39 18.29
C MET A 925 -20.35 0.03 18.51
N ALA A 926 -20.62 -1.19 18.96
CA ALA A 926 -21.96 -1.62 19.37
C ALA A 926 -22.42 -0.85 20.62
N GLU A 927 -21.55 -0.75 21.63
CA GLU A 927 -21.83 0.02 22.84
C GLU A 927 -22.02 1.52 22.58
N LEU A 928 -21.25 2.10 21.67
CA LEU A 928 -21.45 3.49 21.25
C LEU A 928 -22.83 3.66 20.61
N ALA A 929 -23.26 2.72 19.75
CA ALA A 929 -24.59 2.77 19.15
C ALA A 929 -25.71 2.65 20.21
N ASP A 930 -25.62 1.69 21.12
CA ASP A 930 -26.62 1.45 22.17
C ASP A 930 -26.75 2.66 23.13
N ARG A 931 -25.62 3.23 23.55
CA ARG A 931 -25.58 4.40 24.46
C ARG A 931 -26.03 5.71 23.81
N THR A 932 -26.30 5.71 22.50
CA THR A 932 -26.78 6.89 21.77
C THR A 932 -28.27 6.84 21.46
N ILE A 933 -28.99 5.80 21.86
CA ILE A 933 -30.46 5.75 21.72
C ILE A 933 -31.09 6.74 22.72
N PRO A 934 -32.07 7.59 22.31
CA PRO A 934 -32.73 8.51 23.24
C PRO A 934 -33.32 7.76 24.44
N SER A 935 -32.94 8.17 25.65
CA SER A 935 -33.42 7.52 26.89
C SER A 935 -34.84 7.94 27.27
N GLY A 936 -35.46 8.87 26.54
CA GLY A 936 -36.78 9.42 26.88
C GLY A 936 -36.80 10.25 28.17
N GLY A 937 -35.63 10.76 28.60
CA GLY A 937 -35.48 11.52 29.85
C GLY A 937 -35.15 10.65 31.07
N PHE A 938 -35.14 9.32 30.94
CA PHE A 938 -34.73 8.42 32.01
C PHE A 938 -33.21 8.37 32.17
N ASP A 939 -32.75 8.32 33.41
CA ASP A 939 -31.35 8.12 33.78
C ASP A 939 -30.92 6.64 33.73
N GLU A 940 -29.66 6.36 34.07
CA GLU A 940 -29.08 4.99 34.05
C GLU A 940 -29.77 4.02 35.03
N SER A 941 -30.52 4.54 36.00
CA SER A 941 -31.32 3.75 36.95
C SER A 941 -32.76 3.55 36.50
N GLY A 942 -33.15 4.13 35.36
CA GLY A 942 -34.51 4.11 34.84
C GLY A 942 -35.43 5.11 35.54
N MET A 943 -34.90 6.23 36.07
CA MET A 943 -35.67 7.26 36.75
C MET A 943 -35.70 8.57 35.94
N LEU A 944 -36.82 9.27 35.93
CA LEU A 944 -37.00 10.60 35.33
C LEU A 944 -37.62 11.53 36.39
N GLU A 945 -36.95 12.64 36.66
CA GLU A 945 -37.43 13.65 37.61
C GLU A 945 -38.31 14.70 36.91
N LEU A 946 -39.47 14.98 37.48
CA LEU A 946 -40.49 15.88 36.94
C LEU A 946 -40.77 16.97 37.99
N SER A 947 -40.18 18.15 37.82
CA SER A 947 -40.21 19.22 38.82
C SER A 947 -41.29 20.26 38.51
N TYR A 948 -42.08 20.60 39.52
CA TYR A 948 -43.03 21.71 39.54
C TYR A 948 -42.44 22.91 40.33
N GLY A 949 -41.12 22.99 40.50
CA GLY A 949 -40.47 23.93 41.41
C GLY A 949 -40.14 23.27 42.75
N GLU A 950 -40.85 23.65 43.84
CA GLU A 950 -40.61 23.06 45.18
C GLU A 950 -41.15 21.63 45.33
N ARG A 951 -42.03 21.19 44.44
CA ARG A 951 -42.58 19.83 44.41
C ARG A 951 -42.01 19.04 43.24
N THR A 952 -41.51 17.85 43.54
CA THR A 952 -40.85 16.97 42.56
C THR A 952 -41.53 15.61 42.50
N PHE A 953 -41.83 15.16 41.28
CA PHE A 953 -42.37 13.84 41.00
C PHE A 953 -41.30 12.98 40.33
N THR A 954 -41.45 11.67 40.41
CA THR A 954 -40.50 10.74 39.78
C THR A 954 -41.25 9.75 38.91
N ALA A 955 -40.84 9.62 37.64
CA ALA A 955 -41.26 8.56 36.76
C ALA A 955 -40.21 7.44 36.78
N LYS A 956 -40.63 6.20 37.00
CA LYS A 956 -39.75 5.02 37.06
C LYS A 956 -40.09 4.05 35.93
N LEU A 957 -39.11 3.68 35.14
CA LEU A 957 -39.20 2.65 34.11
C LEU A 957 -39.07 1.26 34.74
N LEU A 958 -40.06 0.41 34.52
CA LEU A 958 -40.10 -0.97 35.00
C LEU A 958 -39.47 -1.96 34.01
N PRO A 959 -39.12 -3.18 34.45
CA PRO A 959 -38.59 -4.24 33.57
C PRO A 959 -39.53 -4.65 32.43
N ASP A 960 -40.83 -4.37 32.51
CA ASP A 960 -41.82 -4.60 31.45
C ASP A 960 -42.00 -3.37 30.52
N PHE A 961 -41.09 -2.39 30.60
CA PHE A 961 -41.08 -1.13 29.86
C PHE A 961 -42.28 -0.20 30.13
N LYS A 962 -43.01 -0.40 31.24
CA LYS A 962 -44.02 0.56 31.71
C LYS A 962 -43.40 1.62 32.62
N VAL A 963 -44.04 2.78 32.66
CA VAL A 963 -43.64 3.90 33.53
C VAL A 963 -44.61 4.01 34.69
N GLU A 964 -44.08 4.08 35.91
CA GLU A 964 -44.85 4.40 37.12
C GLU A 964 -44.48 5.78 37.64
N LEU A 965 -45.48 6.58 38.01
CA LEU A 965 -45.28 7.90 38.59
C LEU A 965 -45.37 7.83 40.12
N TYR A 966 -44.51 8.59 40.78
CA TYR A 966 -44.43 8.71 42.23
C TYR A 966 -44.51 10.19 42.63
N ASN A 967 -45.27 10.46 43.69
CA ASN A 967 -45.35 11.80 44.29
C ASN A 967 -44.11 12.10 45.17
N PRO A 968 -43.96 13.34 45.68
CA PRO A 968 -42.85 13.69 46.57
C PRO A 968 -42.75 12.82 47.84
N ASP A 969 -43.86 12.25 48.30
CA ASP A 969 -43.92 11.34 49.46
C ASP A 969 -43.56 9.88 49.11
N GLY A 970 -43.15 9.60 47.87
CA GLY A 970 -42.83 8.26 47.38
C GLY A 970 -44.05 7.36 47.13
N LYS A 971 -45.26 7.91 47.06
CA LYS A 971 -46.49 7.15 46.76
C LYS A 971 -46.77 7.12 45.26
N LYS A 972 -47.16 5.96 44.76
CA LYS A 972 -47.56 5.76 43.37
C LYS A 972 -48.82 6.56 43.03
N ILE A 973 -48.79 7.29 41.91
CA ILE A 973 -49.89 8.07 41.36
C ILE A 973 -50.21 7.63 39.93
N ALA A 974 -51.46 7.82 39.49
CA ALA A 974 -51.92 7.41 38.17
C ALA A 974 -51.61 8.44 37.06
N ALA A 975 -51.50 9.72 37.43
CA ALA A 975 -51.19 10.82 36.54
C ALA A 975 -50.55 11.96 37.34
N LEU A 976 -49.82 12.84 36.66
CA LEU A 976 -49.35 14.10 37.25
C LEU A 976 -50.55 14.99 37.62
N PRO A 977 -50.57 15.59 38.82
CA PRO A 977 -51.64 16.50 39.21
C PRO A 977 -51.53 17.85 38.48
N GLU A 978 -52.62 18.61 38.43
CA GLU A 978 -52.55 20.00 37.95
C GLU A 978 -51.62 20.85 38.84
N PRO A 979 -50.86 21.80 38.27
CA PRO A 979 -50.02 22.71 39.05
C PRO A 979 -50.87 23.54 40.01
N ARG A 980 -50.39 23.67 41.25
CA ARG A 980 -51.00 24.53 42.27
C ARG A 980 -50.51 25.97 42.13
N THR A 981 -51.10 26.88 42.90
CA THR A 981 -50.75 28.31 42.92
C THR A 981 -49.32 28.57 43.39
N ASP A 982 -48.74 27.66 44.18
CA ASP A 982 -47.37 27.65 44.71
C ASP A 982 -46.36 26.92 43.80
N ASP A 983 -46.83 26.22 42.75
CA ASP A 983 -45.97 25.52 41.79
C ASP A 983 -45.50 26.48 40.68
N ASP A 984 -44.30 26.23 40.13
CA ASP A 984 -43.79 26.95 38.96
C ASP A 984 -44.53 26.48 37.70
N ALA A 985 -45.39 27.36 37.17
CA ALA A 985 -46.26 27.06 36.04
C ALA A 985 -45.52 26.78 34.72
N ASP A 986 -44.28 27.27 34.56
CA ASP A 986 -43.47 27.01 33.37
C ASP A 986 -42.76 25.66 33.49
N MET A 987 -42.26 25.31 34.67
CA MET A 987 -41.67 23.99 34.96
C MET A 987 -42.71 22.86 34.91
N ALA A 988 -43.94 23.12 35.36
CA ALA A 988 -45.03 22.16 35.30
C ALA A 988 -45.58 21.93 33.87
N LYS A 989 -45.35 22.85 32.93
CA LYS A 989 -45.63 22.64 31.49
C LYS A 989 -44.54 21.84 30.77
N LEU A 990 -43.32 21.87 31.31
CA LEU A 990 -42.15 21.16 30.77
C LEU A 990 -42.05 19.72 31.30
N SER A 991 -42.72 19.43 32.42
CA SER A 991 -42.93 18.11 33.02
C SER A 991 -44.07 17.36 32.33
#